data_AF-A0A3C0NZP8-F1
#
_entry.id   AF-A0A3C0NZP8-F1
#
_cell.length_a   1.000
_cell.length_b   1.000
_cell.length_c   1.000
_cell.angle_alpha   90.00
_cell.angle_beta   90.00
_cell.angle_gamma   90.00
#
_symmetry.space_group_name_H-M   'P 1'
#
loop_
_entity.id
_entity.type
_entity.pdbx_description
1 polymer ?
#
loop_
_entity_poly.entity_id
_entity_poly.type
_entity_poly.pdbx_seq_one_letter_code
_entity_poly.pdbx_strand_id
1 'polypeptide(L)'
;MRNSEDNIFEAGRLRRLAKKYAVKAVILAAAVLLFFYTASFDLFDNINRQAAIHVFVEGGGTEAIDPGGTKEYSFSNGRCVFDAFLFYPEGEDISGLYVKFTDVSAGKILFDGPVPDDRIITDESNDRTAVRISTGDVLGKGDYRISITNRGSGAVLINVQGESGEELNYSLVKNTDLGVWMTVLIMTLIVLYLVLVFAFSKKPDFGFGRFFLLTAIVVGIIYFVLLPPWSAPDSGSHYAAAYRFSNILSGYPEDKEWYGRQEDGEFFSELWGQSDNPSMQSYADLAYNFKVFAGDRTITDMPFHEERMEYYSFINYWPQILGLTLGRLFHLSAIACAYLARLFILAFYIWACLHAIQTTPVGKSLFVLTALLPMSVMMSSAFSYDPMVIITTLNFTACVFALYKEPDSKRLLIEMSLWCFMIGAVKGGGYLIILPVIFILAGRRSERKRSLVNIVSAAGSGLFSVLLFDKILQIGNELFQFGTAGNGKMEASFALQHPVHYLRMMIETYIIYGNNLILNMMGTEMGWLETVIPPAVIMLLAAVMCVYALYERDELKLAVRDKYILLSAVFLVIIFTPVMLLSWTDEGSPWIGGLQGRYFLPVLIPALMVLTKFSLKIRYPSEPAAFTDRKYREGTFEAAGTSTGENIEQKAADEQLMLIRSKCMRWFACLSILAVCYMARMYLTR
;
A
#
# COMPACT_ATOMS: atom_id res chain seq x y z
N MET A 1 -16.32 -59.60 12.64
CA MET A 1 -15.85 -59.04 13.93
C MET A 1 -14.49 -58.33 13.83
N ARG A 2 -13.52 -58.76 13.00
CA ARG A 2 -12.26 -57.99 12.79
C ARG A 2 -12.45 -56.58 12.18
N ASN A 3 -13.38 -56.41 11.24
CA ASN A 3 -13.64 -55.09 10.63
C ASN A 3 -14.27 -54.04 11.56
N SER A 4 -14.85 -54.42 12.71
CA SER A 4 -15.42 -53.44 13.65
C SER A 4 -14.38 -52.93 14.64
N GLU A 5 -13.41 -53.75 15.04
CA GLU A 5 -12.35 -53.35 15.98
C GLU A 5 -11.32 -52.43 15.32
N ASP A 6 -10.92 -52.70 14.08
CA ASP A 6 -9.99 -51.84 13.32
C ASP A 6 -10.59 -50.44 13.06
N ASN A 7 -11.88 -50.37 12.72
CA ASN A 7 -12.60 -49.09 12.54
C ASN A 7 -12.72 -48.28 13.85
N ILE A 8 -12.89 -48.95 15.00
CA ILE A 8 -12.94 -48.29 16.32
C ILE A 8 -11.53 -47.80 16.72
N PHE A 9 -10.49 -48.57 16.41
CA PHE A 9 -9.11 -48.21 16.70
C PHE A 9 -8.63 -47.03 15.84
N GLU A 10 -9.01 -46.99 14.56
CA GLU A 10 -8.71 -45.91 13.62
C GLU A 10 -9.47 -44.62 14.01
N ALA A 11 -10.76 -44.73 14.36
CA ALA A 11 -11.55 -43.60 14.87
C ALA A 11 -10.99 -43.05 16.20
N GLY A 12 -10.50 -43.91 17.08
CA GLY A 12 -9.82 -43.55 18.33
C GLY A 12 -8.48 -42.84 18.10
N ARG A 13 -7.69 -43.30 17.12
CA ARG A 13 -6.42 -42.68 16.70
C ARG A 13 -6.64 -41.31 16.05
N LEU A 14 -7.65 -41.18 15.19
CA LEU A 14 -8.07 -39.93 14.58
C LEU A 14 -8.58 -38.92 15.62
N ARG A 15 -9.36 -39.35 16.62
CA ARG A 15 -9.78 -38.50 17.75
C ARG A 15 -8.58 -38.01 18.58
N ARG A 16 -7.59 -38.86 18.87
CA ARG A 16 -6.38 -38.46 19.62
C ARG A 16 -5.50 -37.49 18.82
N LEU A 17 -5.36 -37.71 17.51
CA LEU A 17 -4.67 -36.76 16.62
C LEU A 17 -5.41 -35.43 16.56
N ALA A 18 -6.73 -35.44 16.36
CA ALA A 18 -7.56 -34.23 16.35
C ALA A 18 -7.44 -33.45 17.67
N LYS A 19 -7.44 -34.14 18.82
CA LYS A 19 -7.25 -33.52 20.13
C LYS A 19 -5.84 -32.94 20.30
N LYS A 20 -4.79 -33.66 19.86
CA LYS A 20 -3.38 -33.19 19.89
C LYS A 20 -3.17 -31.97 18.98
N TYR A 21 -3.82 -31.93 17.82
CA TYR A 21 -3.79 -30.78 16.91
C TYR A 21 -4.65 -29.62 17.39
N ALA A 22 -5.78 -29.87 18.05
CA ALA A 22 -6.57 -28.83 18.71
C ALA A 22 -5.76 -28.17 19.83
N VAL A 23 -5.07 -28.95 20.66
CA VAL A 23 -4.18 -28.44 21.70
C VAL A 23 -3.03 -27.62 21.10
N LYS A 24 -2.37 -28.09 20.03
CA LYS A 24 -1.32 -27.30 19.35
C LYS A 24 -1.85 -26.00 18.72
N ALA A 25 -3.07 -26.02 18.17
CA ALA A 25 -3.70 -24.82 17.62
C ALA A 25 -4.09 -23.83 18.72
N VAL A 26 -4.58 -24.31 19.87
CA VAL A 26 -4.86 -23.49 21.05
C VAL A 26 -3.58 -22.91 21.63
N ILE A 27 -2.49 -23.68 21.71
CA ILE A 27 -1.19 -23.18 22.18
C ILE A 27 -0.61 -22.14 21.22
N LEU A 28 -0.69 -22.36 19.90
CA LEU A 28 -0.23 -21.36 18.93
C LEU A 28 -1.11 -20.11 18.96
N ALA A 29 -2.43 -20.26 19.04
CA ALA A 29 -3.35 -19.13 19.21
C ALA A 29 -3.08 -18.39 20.52
N ALA A 30 -2.82 -19.10 21.62
CA ALA A 30 -2.46 -18.51 22.90
C ALA A 30 -1.09 -17.82 22.85
N ALA A 31 -0.09 -18.37 22.16
CA ALA A 31 1.22 -17.75 21.99
C ALA A 31 1.14 -16.50 21.10
N VAL A 32 0.32 -16.56 20.04
CA VAL A 32 0.03 -15.42 19.17
C VAL A 32 -0.75 -14.35 19.93
N LEU A 33 -1.77 -14.73 20.71
CA LEU A 33 -2.51 -13.82 21.59
C LEU A 33 -1.65 -13.26 22.71
N LEU A 34 -0.72 -14.03 23.27
CA LEU A 34 0.22 -13.58 24.29
C LEU A 34 1.25 -12.62 23.70
N PHE A 35 1.73 -12.89 22.48
CA PHE A 35 2.57 -11.96 21.73
C PHE A 35 1.81 -10.67 21.41
N PHE A 36 0.56 -10.77 20.97
CA PHE A 36 -0.31 -9.62 20.77
C PHE A 36 -0.55 -8.88 22.08
N TYR A 37 -0.79 -9.58 23.17
CA TYR A 37 -0.92 -9.00 24.50
C TYR A 37 0.35 -8.20 24.83
N THR A 38 1.54 -8.80 24.77
CA THR A 38 2.80 -8.10 25.05
C THR A 38 3.09 -6.94 24.11
N ALA A 39 2.80 -7.08 22.81
CA ALA A 39 2.99 -6.02 21.82
C ALA A 39 1.93 -4.91 21.92
N SER A 40 0.74 -5.24 22.43
CA SER A 40 -0.39 -4.31 22.60
C SER A 40 -0.24 -3.45 23.84
N PHE A 41 0.21 -4.02 24.96
CA PHE A 41 0.47 -3.24 26.18
C PHE A 41 1.65 -2.28 25.96
N ASP A 42 2.74 -2.78 25.35
CA ASP A 42 3.84 -1.91 24.89
C ASP A 42 3.37 -0.82 23.92
N LEU A 43 2.37 -1.11 23.06
CA LEU A 43 1.77 -0.08 22.21
C LEU A 43 0.97 0.94 23.04
N PHE A 44 -0.01 0.50 23.85
CA PHE A 44 -0.88 1.38 24.64
C PHE A 44 -0.12 2.31 25.59
N ASP A 45 1.00 1.82 26.16
CA ASP A 45 1.85 2.60 27.06
C ASP A 45 2.66 3.68 26.30
N ASN A 46 2.93 3.47 25.01
CA ASN A 46 3.74 4.37 24.17
C ASN A 46 2.92 5.18 23.16
N ILE A 47 1.58 5.03 23.10
CA ILE A 47 0.74 5.84 22.20
C ILE A 47 0.95 7.32 22.53
N ASN A 48 1.34 8.10 21.52
CA ASN A 48 1.47 9.52 21.70
C ASN A 48 0.07 10.13 21.91
N ARG A 49 -0.19 10.63 23.12
CA ARG A 49 -1.44 11.32 23.45
C ARG A 49 -1.35 12.83 23.26
N GLN A 50 -0.17 13.34 22.95
CA GLN A 50 0.12 14.75 22.73
C GLN A 50 0.50 14.96 21.27
N ALA A 51 -0.46 15.38 20.45
CA ALA A 51 -0.13 15.87 19.12
C ALA A 51 0.53 17.26 19.29
N ALA A 52 1.85 17.34 19.07
CA ALA A 52 2.56 18.60 18.97
C ALA A 52 2.49 19.08 17.52
N ILE A 53 2.05 20.33 17.34
CA ILE A 53 1.54 20.81 16.07
C ILE A 53 2.44 21.88 15.44
N HIS A 54 3.32 22.46 16.26
CA HIS A 54 4.34 23.40 15.81
C HIS A 54 5.59 23.16 16.62
N VAL A 55 6.42 22.19 16.25
CA VAL A 55 7.59 21.81 17.03
C VAL A 55 8.72 22.75 16.65
N PHE A 56 8.93 23.77 17.48
CA PHE A 56 10.15 24.55 17.64
C PHE A 56 11.12 24.64 16.45
N VAL A 57 11.36 25.85 15.91
CA VAL A 57 12.38 26.04 14.86
C VAL A 57 13.78 26.10 15.49
N GLU A 58 14.65 25.15 15.14
CA GLU A 58 16.07 25.16 15.56
C GLU A 58 16.87 26.28 14.88
N GLY A 59 17.83 26.86 15.61
CA GLY A 59 18.67 27.96 15.11
C GLY A 59 18.15 29.37 15.41
N GLY A 60 17.09 29.48 16.21
CA GLY A 60 16.60 30.74 16.77
C GLY A 60 17.54 31.35 17.83
N GLY A 61 17.34 32.64 18.13
CA GLY A 61 18.06 33.36 19.19
C GLY A 61 17.36 33.27 20.54
N THR A 62 17.92 33.95 21.54
CA THR A 62 17.30 34.12 22.87
C THR A 62 17.14 35.60 23.18
N GLU A 63 16.01 35.98 23.75
CA GLU A 63 15.73 37.33 24.22
C GLU A 63 15.62 37.36 25.75
N ALA A 64 16.32 38.29 26.41
CA ALA A 64 16.28 38.42 27.86
C ALA A 64 15.08 39.27 28.33
N ILE A 65 14.39 38.79 29.36
CA ILE A 65 13.39 39.55 30.12
C ILE A 65 13.94 39.80 31.52
N ASP A 66 14.40 41.03 31.76
CA ASP A 66 14.89 41.47 33.08
C ASP A 66 13.76 41.51 34.13
N PRO A 67 14.08 41.43 35.44
CA PRO A 67 13.10 41.58 36.51
C PRO A 67 12.23 42.85 36.36
N GLY A 68 10.92 42.67 36.41
CA GLY A 68 9.92 43.73 36.19
C GLY A 68 9.65 44.06 34.71
N GLY A 69 10.38 43.44 33.78
CA GLY A 69 10.17 43.58 32.34
C GLY A 69 8.99 42.77 31.82
N THR A 70 8.36 43.27 30.75
CA THR A 70 7.28 42.59 30.03
C THR A 70 7.61 42.56 28.54
N LYS A 71 7.41 41.40 27.90
CA LYS A 71 7.47 41.23 26.45
C LYS A 71 6.15 40.69 25.93
N GLU A 72 5.77 41.12 24.73
CA GLU A 72 4.57 40.65 24.05
C GLU A 72 4.93 40.04 22.71
N TYR A 73 4.34 38.88 22.42
CA TYR A 73 4.48 38.18 21.17
C TYR A 73 3.09 37.89 20.61
N SER A 74 2.94 37.95 19.28
CA SER A 74 1.70 37.59 18.60
C SER A 74 2.00 36.57 17.51
N PHE A 75 1.08 35.64 17.30
CA PHE A 75 1.16 34.66 16.22
C PHE A 75 -0.23 34.35 15.68
N SER A 76 -0.30 34.01 14.40
CA SER A 76 -1.53 33.55 13.75
C SER A 76 -1.48 32.03 13.63
N ASN A 77 -2.46 31.33 14.21
CA ASN A 77 -2.66 29.92 13.97
C ASN A 77 -3.69 29.76 12.86
N GLY A 78 -3.25 29.37 11.66
CA GLY A 78 -4.14 29.10 10.53
C GLY A 78 -4.50 27.63 10.35
N ARG A 79 -3.96 26.72 11.18
CA ARG A 79 -3.72 25.34 10.75
C ARG A 79 -4.46 24.31 11.58
N CYS A 80 -4.32 24.37 12.91
CA CYS A 80 -4.59 23.20 13.74
C CYS A 80 -5.26 23.52 15.07
N VAL A 81 -5.83 22.52 15.72
CA VAL A 81 -6.40 22.69 17.07
C VAL A 81 -5.42 22.42 18.17
N PHE A 82 -5.50 23.18 19.26
CA PHE A 82 -4.68 22.96 20.44
C PHE A 82 -5.48 23.21 21.72
N ASP A 83 -5.04 22.58 22.82
CA ASP A 83 -5.56 22.84 24.17
C ASP A 83 -4.46 23.19 25.18
N ALA A 84 -3.21 23.24 24.71
CA ALA A 84 -2.08 23.75 25.43
C ALA A 84 -1.13 24.52 24.51
N PHE A 85 -0.58 25.60 25.05
CA PHE A 85 0.47 26.41 24.44
C PHE A 85 1.76 26.23 25.23
N LEU A 86 2.88 25.98 24.55
CA LEU A 86 4.20 25.82 25.14
C LEU A 86 5.13 26.91 24.61
N PHE A 87 5.90 27.52 25.50
CA PHE A 87 7.06 28.35 25.13
C PHE A 87 8.28 27.91 25.94
N TYR A 88 9.47 28.26 25.46
CA TYR A 88 10.73 27.68 25.94
C TYR A 88 11.61 28.73 26.63
N PRO A 89 11.47 28.93 27.95
CA PRO A 89 12.35 29.78 28.73
C PRO A 89 13.62 29.04 29.18
N GLU A 90 14.70 29.80 29.38
CA GLU A 90 15.96 29.35 29.96
C GLU A 90 16.36 30.31 31.10
N GLY A 91 16.73 29.77 32.26
CA GLY A 91 17.11 30.55 33.44
C GLY A 91 16.77 29.86 34.76
N GLU A 92 17.26 30.41 35.88
CA GLU A 92 17.07 29.82 37.22
C GLU A 92 15.73 30.20 37.90
N ASP A 93 15.06 31.28 37.45
CA ASP A 93 13.86 31.85 38.11
C ASP A 93 12.61 31.84 37.20
N ILE A 94 12.41 30.73 36.48
CA ILE A 94 11.29 30.56 35.53
C ILE A 94 9.93 30.61 36.25
N SER A 95 9.85 30.15 37.50
CA SER A 95 8.60 30.17 38.27
C SER A 95 8.19 31.57 38.74
N GLY A 96 9.08 32.55 38.60
CA GLY A 96 8.79 33.98 38.77
C GLY A 96 8.03 34.62 37.59
N LEU A 97 7.76 33.88 36.51
CA LEU A 97 7.04 34.41 35.34
C LEU A 97 5.53 34.57 35.60
N TYR A 98 4.96 35.62 35.02
CA TYR A 98 3.52 35.86 34.93
C TYR A 98 3.12 35.95 33.47
N VAL A 99 2.17 35.11 33.06
CA VAL A 99 1.78 34.97 31.66
C VAL A 99 0.33 35.38 31.47
N LYS A 100 0.09 36.17 30.43
CA LYS A 100 -1.26 36.48 29.93
C LYS A 100 -1.37 36.03 28.49
N PHE A 101 -2.26 35.07 28.24
CA PHE A 101 -2.52 34.52 26.92
C PHE A 101 -3.93 34.89 26.46
N THR A 102 -4.06 35.47 25.27
CA THR A 102 -5.30 36.05 24.75
C THR A 102 -5.57 35.57 23.33
N ASP A 103 -6.80 35.13 23.09
CA ASP A 103 -7.36 34.97 21.75
C ASP A 103 -7.82 36.36 21.28
N VAL A 104 -7.04 36.95 20.37
CA VAL A 104 -7.28 38.31 19.86
C VAL A 104 -8.50 38.30 18.94
N SER A 105 -8.67 37.26 18.14
CA SER A 105 -9.80 37.11 17.21
C SER A 105 -11.14 37.00 17.95
N ALA A 106 -11.18 36.28 19.06
CA ALA A 106 -12.38 36.13 19.90
C ALA A 106 -12.50 37.20 21.00
N GLY A 107 -11.48 38.04 21.20
CA GLY A 107 -11.43 39.02 22.29
C GLY A 107 -11.45 38.39 23.69
N LYS A 108 -10.96 37.15 23.83
CA LYS A 108 -11.06 36.34 25.06
C LYS A 108 -9.69 36.13 25.69
N ILE A 109 -9.59 36.41 26.99
CA ILE A 109 -8.40 36.04 27.79
C ILE A 109 -8.49 34.54 28.10
N LEU A 110 -7.51 33.78 27.64
CA LEU A 110 -7.42 32.33 27.77
C LEU A 110 -6.70 31.94 29.07
N PHE A 111 -5.71 32.72 29.45
CA PHE A 111 -4.96 32.55 30.70
C PHE A 111 -4.44 33.91 31.18
N ASP A 112 -4.48 34.14 32.48
CA ASP A 112 -3.93 35.34 33.13
C ASP A 112 -3.52 34.95 34.56
N GLY A 113 -2.23 34.66 34.75
CA GLY A 113 -1.76 34.15 36.04
C GLY A 113 -0.25 33.89 36.10
N PRO A 114 0.25 33.55 37.31
CA PRO A 114 1.64 33.14 37.49
C PRO A 114 1.93 31.78 36.86
N VAL A 115 3.21 31.47 36.67
CA VAL A 115 3.73 30.18 36.20
C VAL A 115 4.30 29.39 37.39
N PRO A 116 3.48 28.65 38.14
CA PRO A 116 3.98 27.73 39.17
C PRO A 116 4.83 26.59 38.58
N ASP A 117 5.63 25.93 39.42
CA ASP A 117 6.56 24.86 39.03
C ASP A 117 5.88 23.69 38.30
N ASP A 118 4.61 23.41 38.56
CA ASP A 118 3.83 22.35 37.90
C ASP A 118 3.49 22.65 36.43
N ARG A 119 3.70 23.89 35.97
CA ARG A 119 3.61 24.28 34.57
C ARG A 119 4.94 24.19 33.83
N ILE A 120 6.05 24.04 34.54
CA ILE A 120 7.37 23.87 33.96
C ILE A 120 7.53 22.37 33.71
N ILE A 121 7.58 22.01 32.43
CA ILE A 121 7.69 20.62 31.97
C ILE A 121 8.94 20.47 31.11
N THR A 122 9.38 19.23 30.92
CA THR A 122 10.27 18.90 29.82
C THR A 122 9.41 18.54 28.62
N ASP A 123 9.57 19.25 27.51
CA ASP A 123 8.94 18.89 26.24
C ASP A 123 9.71 17.72 25.62
N GLU A 124 9.05 16.56 25.55
CA GLU A 124 9.65 15.32 25.04
C GLU A 124 10.00 15.40 23.54
N SER A 125 9.41 16.34 22.79
CA SER A 125 9.65 16.47 21.35
C SER A 125 11.02 17.06 21.00
N ASN A 126 11.59 17.88 21.89
CA ASN A 126 12.87 18.58 21.68
C ASN A 126 13.82 18.53 22.88
N ASP A 127 13.47 17.80 23.95
CA ASP A 127 14.24 17.65 25.20
C ASP A 127 14.60 18.98 25.86
N ARG A 128 13.66 19.94 25.85
CA ARG A 128 13.85 21.28 26.44
C ARG A 128 12.87 21.56 27.56
N THR A 129 13.28 22.42 28.48
CA THR A 129 12.38 23.01 29.47
C THR A 129 11.37 23.91 28.76
N ALA A 130 10.10 23.68 29.03
CA ALA A 130 8.98 24.42 28.46
C ALA A 130 7.99 24.82 29.55
N VAL A 131 7.32 25.94 29.37
CA VAL A 131 6.18 26.35 30.19
C VAL A 131 4.90 26.01 29.46
N ARG A 132 4.07 25.16 30.07
CA ARG A 132 2.79 24.71 29.53
C ARG A 132 1.63 25.55 30.05
N ILE A 133 0.92 26.20 29.12
CA ILE A 133 -0.29 26.95 29.38
C ILE A 133 -1.49 26.19 28.79
N SER A 134 -2.22 25.47 29.63
CA SER A 134 -3.51 24.87 29.25
C SER A 134 -4.58 25.95 29.10
N THR A 135 -5.33 25.90 28.00
CA THR A 135 -6.32 26.92 27.62
C THR A 135 -7.72 26.61 28.13
N GLY A 136 -7.95 25.38 28.62
CA GLY A 136 -9.26 24.91 29.12
C GLY A 136 -10.27 24.59 28.01
N ASP A 137 -10.22 25.32 26.90
CA ASP A 137 -10.98 25.07 25.67
C ASP A 137 -10.06 24.57 24.55
N VAL A 138 -10.64 23.85 23.59
CA VAL A 138 -9.97 23.53 22.32
C VAL A 138 -10.03 24.75 21.42
N LEU A 139 -8.87 25.31 21.10
CA LEU A 139 -8.70 26.49 20.27
C LEU A 139 -8.31 26.08 18.85
N GLY A 140 -8.66 26.90 17.86
CA GLY A 140 -8.47 26.60 16.43
C GLY A 140 -7.86 27.76 15.67
N LYS A 141 -8.39 28.04 14.46
CA LYS A 141 -7.89 29.14 13.63
C LYS A 141 -8.14 30.50 14.31
N GLY A 142 -7.12 31.33 14.42
CA GLY A 142 -7.21 32.65 15.05
C GLY A 142 -5.85 33.31 15.27
N ASP A 143 -5.90 34.57 15.69
CA ASP A 143 -4.75 35.36 16.09
C ASP A 143 -4.63 35.34 17.62
N TYR A 144 -3.45 34.98 18.09
CA TYR A 144 -3.16 34.81 19.50
C TYR A 144 -2.07 35.77 19.94
N ARG A 145 -2.20 36.27 21.17
CA ARG A 145 -1.19 37.13 21.80
C ARG A 145 -0.81 36.59 23.16
N ILE A 146 0.48 36.55 23.43
CA ILE A 146 1.04 36.21 24.73
C ILE A 146 1.87 37.37 25.26
N SER A 147 1.63 37.73 26.52
CA SER A 147 2.42 38.67 27.29
C SER A 147 3.12 37.91 28.41
N ILE A 148 4.44 38.00 28.45
CA ILE A 148 5.31 37.35 29.44
C ILE A 148 5.93 38.46 30.29
N THR A 149 5.63 38.46 31.58
CA THR A 149 6.18 39.42 32.55
C THR A 149 7.06 38.69 33.55
N ASN A 150 8.30 39.13 33.72
CA ASN A 150 9.19 38.60 34.72
C ASN A 150 8.92 39.29 36.08
N ARG A 151 8.33 38.56 37.03
CA ARG A 151 8.15 39.02 38.43
C ARG A 151 9.14 38.38 39.39
N GLY A 152 10.10 37.62 38.86
CA GLY A 152 11.20 37.02 39.61
C GLY A 152 12.32 38.02 39.91
N SER A 153 13.38 37.47 40.46
CA SER A 153 14.60 38.13 40.92
C SER A 153 15.75 38.07 39.90
N GLY A 154 15.75 37.09 38.99
CA GLY A 154 16.76 36.92 37.94
C GLY A 154 16.21 37.18 36.54
N ALA A 155 17.10 37.47 35.58
CA ALA A 155 16.71 37.56 34.16
C ALA A 155 16.35 36.17 33.62
N VAL A 156 15.32 36.09 32.78
CA VAL A 156 14.89 34.86 32.10
C VAL A 156 15.07 35.05 30.59
N LEU A 157 15.72 34.10 29.93
CA LEU A 157 15.91 34.08 28.49
C LEU A 157 14.72 33.36 27.84
N ILE A 158 14.15 33.92 26.79
CA ILE A 158 13.05 33.31 26.02
C ILE A 158 13.58 32.95 24.64
N ASN A 159 13.37 31.72 24.19
CA ASN A 159 13.73 31.30 22.84
C ASN A 159 12.81 32.00 21.82
N VAL A 160 13.40 32.60 20.78
CA VAL A 160 12.73 33.35 19.72
C VAL A 160 13.21 32.88 18.33
N GLN A 161 12.36 33.02 17.32
CA GLN A 161 12.64 32.68 15.91
C GLN A 161 12.91 33.96 15.09
N GLY A 162 13.68 33.81 14.00
CA GLY A 162 14.02 34.90 13.06
C GLY A 162 15.28 35.70 13.42
N GLU A 163 15.93 36.31 12.41
CA GLU A 163 17.19 37.08 12.57
C GLU A 163 17.04 38.32 13.48
N SER A 164 15.82 38.85 13.65
CA SER A 164 15.50 40.00 14.51
C SER A 164 15.00 39.63 15.93
N GLY A 165 14.69 38.34 16.19
CA GLY A 165 14.19 37.88 17.49
C GLY A 165 12.77 38.33 17.86
N GLU A 166 11.95 38.75 16.89
CA GLU A 166 10.63 39.32 17.14
C GLU A 166 9.50 38.27 17.26
N GLU A 167 9.74 37.02 16.85
CA GLU A 167 8.75 35.94 16.91
C GLU A 167 9.08 34.95 18.04
N LEU A 168 8.10 34.62 18.88
CA LEU A 168 8.30 33.64 19.95
C LEU A 168 8.54 32.25 19.35
N ASN A 169 9.47 31.50 19.92
CA ASN A 169 9.57 30.08 19.64
C ASN A 169 8.56 29.33 20.53
N TYR A 170 7.56 28.71 19.93
CA TYR A 170 6.46 28.08 20.66
C TYR A 170 6.04 26.75 20.03
N SER A 171 5.31 25.96 20.83
CA SER A 171 4.61 24.77 20.37
C SER A 171 3.16 24.75 20.80
N LEU A 172 2.30 24.37 19.85
CA LEU A 172 0.88 24.13 20.10
C LEU A 172 0.69 22.64 20.32
N VAL A 173 0.07 22.25 21.43
CA VAL A 173 -0.15 20.86 21.79
C VAL A 173 -1.64 20.58 21.92
N LYS A 174 -2.06 19.44 21.38
CA LYS A 174 -3.40 18.89 21.50
C LYS A 174 -3.35 17.55 22.21
N ASN A 175 -3.94 17.48 23.40
CA ASN A 175 -4.19 16.20 24.03
C ASN A 175 -5.33 15.47 23.30
N THR A 176 -5.11 14.21 22.94
CA THR A 176 -6.10 13.39 22.23
C THR A 176 -5.97 11.91 22.59
N ASP A 177 -7.12 11.24 22.76
CA ASP A 177 -7.21 9.79 22.90
C ASP A 177 -7.43 9.10 21.53
N LEU A 178 -7.31 9.83 20.41
CA LEU A 178 -7.57 9.30 19.07
C LEU A 178 -6.71 8.07 18.76
N GLY A 179 -5.42 8.10 19.09
CA GLY A 179 -4.51 6.95 18.95
C GLY A 179 -4.97 5.72 19.73
N VAL A 180 -5.53 5.92 20.92
CA VAL A 180 -6.08 4.84 21.76
C VAL A 180 -7.29 4.22 21.06
N TRP A 181 -8.22 5.04 20.58
CA TRP A 181 -9.41 4.56 19.86
C TRP A 181 -9.06 3.86 18.54
N MET A 182 -8.11 4.40 17.78
CA MET A 182 -7.58 3.76 16.57
C MET A 182 -6.95 2.40 16.88
N THR A 183 -6.15 2.31 17.95
CA THR A 183 -5.55 1.05 18.39
C THR A 183 -6.62 0.03 18.78
N VAL A 184 -7.64 0.42 19.56
CA VAL A 184 -8.76 -0.45 19.92
C VAL A 184 -9.50 -0.96 18.69
N LEU A 185 -9.77 -0.08 17.71
CA LEU A 185 -10.41 -0.46 16.45
C LEU A 185 -9.56 -1.48 15.68
N ILE A 186 -8.27 -1.20 15.47
CA ILE A 186 -7.34 -2.07 14.74
C ILE A 186 -7.23 -3.44 15.42
N MET A 187 -7.09 -3.47 16.75
CA MET A 187 -7.00 -4.73 17.50
C MET A 187 -8.30 -5.52 17.43
N THR A 188 -9.45 -4.85 17.47
CA THR A 188 -10.75 -5.51 17.30
C THR A 188 -10.87 -6.15 15.92
N LEU A 189 -10.47 -5.44 14.86
CA LEU A 189 -10.47 -5.95 13.49
C LEU A 189 -9.53 -7.14 13.32
N ILE A 190 -8.32 -7.08 13.91
CA ILE A 190 -7.35 -8.18 13.90
C ILE A 190 -7.89 -9.42 14.60
N VAL A 191 -8.44 -9.26 15.81
CA VAL A 191 -8.98 -10.39 16.59
C VAL A 191 -10.15 -11.03 15.83
N LEU A 192 -11.07 -10.21 15.30
CA LEU A 192 -12.18 -10.71 14.49
C LEU A 192 -11.68 -11.47 13.26
N TYR A 193 -10.72 -10.91 12.53
CA TYR A 193 -10.11 -11.55 11.36
C TYR A 193 -9.47 -12.90 11.70
N LEU A 194 -8.68 -12.97 12.78
CA LEU A 194 -8.08 -14.22 13.25
C LEU A 194 -9.16 -15.26 13.57
N VAL A 195 -10.18 -14.89 14.35
CA VAL A 195 -11.29 -15.79 14.69
C VAL A 195 -11.95 -16.34 13.42
N LEU A 196 -12.24 -15.48 12.44
CA LEU A 196 -12.84 -15.89 11.16
C LEU A 196 -11.91 -16.81 10.37
N VAL A 197 -10.63 -16.47 10.19
CA VAL A 197 -9.66 -17.33 9.48
C VAL A 197 -9.52 -18.68 10.18
N PHE A 198 -9.41 -18.72 11.51
CA PHE A 198 -9.28 -19.98 12.25
C PHE A 198 -10.56 -20.83 12.16
N ALA A 199 -11.74 -20.20 12.24
CA ALA A 199 -13.04 -20.88 12.13
C ALA A 199 -13.30 -21.44 10.73
N PHE A 200 -12.94 -20.70 9.67
CA PHE A 200 -13.25 -21.07 8.30
C PHE A 200 -12.12 -21.84 7.59
N SER A 201 -10.85 -21.69 7.97
CA SER A 201 -9.69 -22.33 7.31
C SER A 201 -9.69 -23.86 7.28
N LYS A 202 -10.55 -24.53 8.07
CA LYS A 202 -10.73 -25.99 8.01
C LYS A 202 -11.91 -26.42 7.14
N LYS A 203 -12.75 -25.49 6.70
CA LYS A 203 -13.90 -25.81 5.86
C LYS A 203 -13.43 -26.02 4.41
N PRO A 204 -13.89 -27.08 3.71
CA PRO A 204 -13.48 -27.37 2.34
C PRO A 204 -13.81 -26.23 1.37
N ASP A 205 -14.91 -25.52 1.60
CA ASP A 205 -15.33 -24.42 0.73
C ASP A 205 -14.55 -23.12 0.96
N PHE A 206 -13.71 -23.03 2.00
CA PHE A 206 -12.88 -21.86 2.28
C PHE A 206 -11.60 -21.90 1.43
N GLY A 207 -11.77 -21.66 0.13
CA GLY A 207 -10.67 -21.60 -0.84
C GLY A 207 -9.94 -20.25 -0.85
N PHE A 208 -8.90 -20.17 -1.69
CA PHE A 208 -8.03 -19.01 -1.87
C PHE A 208 -8.79 -17.69 -2.12
N GLY A 209 -9.85 -17.70 -2.93
CA GLY A 209 -10.65 -16.49 -3.19
C GLY A 209 -11.38 -15.95 -1.95
N ARG A 210 -11.95 -16.83 -1.11
CA ARG A 210 -12.62 -16.41 0.14
C ARG A 210 -11.63 -15.94 1.19
N PHE A 211 -10.48 -16.61 1.28
CA PHE A 211 -9.38 -16.18 2.13
C PHE A 211 -8.86 -14.80 1.72
N PHE A 212 -8.62 -14.59 0.42
CA PHE A 212 -8.24 -13.29 -0.12
C PHE A 212 -9.26 -12.21 0.22
N LEU A 213 -10.53 -12.42 -0.09
CA LEU A 213 -11.58 -11.42 0.14
C LEU A 213 -11.65 -11.00 1.62
N LEU A 214 -11.66 -11.99 2.53
CA LEU A 214 -11.66 -11.72 3.97
C LEU A 214 -10.42 -10.92 4.40
N THR A 215 -9.25 -11.33 3.93
CA THR A 215 -7.98 -10.69 4.32
C THR A 215 -7.84 -9.29 3.73
N ALA A 216 -8.15 -9.13 2.44
CA ALA A 216 -8.03 -7.86 1.72
C ALA A 216 -8.98 -6.79 2.27
N ILE A 217 -10.21 -7.17 2.67
CA ILE A 217 -11.15 -6.23 3.30
C ILE A 217 -10.61 -5.78 4.66
N VAL A 218 -10.22 -6.71 5.53
CA VAL A 218 -9.77 -6.33 6.89
C VAL A 218 -8.46 -5.56 6.85
N VAL A 219 -7.45 -6.09 6.16
CA VAL A 219 -6.14 -5.42 6.05
C VAL A 219 -6.27 -4.11 5.27
N GLY A 220 -7.06 -4.09 4.19
CA GLY A 220 -7.33 -2.87 3.43
C GLY A 220 -7.96 -1.76 4.28
N ILE A 221 -8.95 -2.08 5.13
CA ILE A 221 -9.53 -1.11 6.07
C ILE A 221 -8.48 -0.59 7.06
N ILE A 222 -7.62 -1.46 7.59
CA ILE A 222 -6.58 -1.03 8.53
C ILE A 222 -5.58 -0.08 7.86
N TYR A 223 -5.11 -0.40 6.65
CA TYR A 223 -4.24 0.51 5.87
C TYR A 223 -4.96 1.82 5.53
N PHE A 224 -6.24 1.75 5.17
CA PHE A 224 -7.06 2.91 4.86
C PHE A 224 -7.20 3.89 6.04
N VAL A 225 -7.21 3.37 7.28
CA VAL A 225 -7.23 4.16 8.52
C VAL A 225 -5.83 4.66 8.91
N LEU A 226 -4.81 3.80 8.81
CA LEU A 226 -3.45 4.14 9.21
C LEU A 226 -2.75 5.08 8.24
N LEU A 227 -3.09 5.08 6.96
CA LEU A 227 -2.46 5.92 5.96
C LEU A 227 -3.40 7.06 5.59
N PRO A 228 -3.09 8.33 5.94
CA PRO A 228 -3.81 9.47 5.41
C PRO A 228 -3.72 9.55 3.87
N PRO A 229 -4.63 10.27 3.20
CA PRO A 229 -4.68 10.34 1.74
C PRO A 229 -3.37 10.75 1.04
N TRP A 230 -2.52 11.53 1.70
CA TRP A 230 -1.28 12.10 1.15
C TRP A 230 -0.03 11.28 1.44
N SER A 231 -0.12 10.25 2.29
CA SER A 231 1.09 9.64 2.87
C SER A 231 1.88 8.76 1.91
N ALA A 232 1.36 8.41 0.72
CA ALA A 232 2.13 7.63 -0.25
C ALA A 232 2.95 8.55 -1.18
N PRO A 233 4.07 8.08 -1.74
CA PRO A 233 4.90 8.89 -2.62
C PRO A 233 4.08 9.37 -3.82
N ASP A 234 4.28 10.63 -4.21
CA ASP A 234 3.67 11.26 -5.38
C ASP A 234 2.13 11.44 -5.29
N SER A 235 1.52 11.24 -4.10
CA SER A 235 0.05 11.29 -3.93
C SER A 235 -0.57 12.64 -4.33
N GLY A 236 0.14 13.75 -4.09
CA GLY A 236 -0.28 15.10 -4.51
C GLY A 236 -0.55 15.18 -6.01
N SER A 237 0.46 14.77 -6.79
CA SER A 237 0.45 14.81 -8.25
C SER A 237 -0.55 13.81 -8.83
N HIS A 238 -0.72 12.64 -8.20
CA HIS A 238 -1.78 11.67 -8.54
C HIS A 238 -3.19 12.20 -8.25
N TYR A 239 -3.39 12.88 -7.12
CA TYR A 239 -4.67 13.50 -6.79
C TYR A 239 -5.02 14.59 -7.80
N ALA A 240 -4.08 15.50 -8.10
CA ALA A 240 -4.29 16.57 -9.07
C ALA A 240 -4.72 16.01 -10.44
N ALA A 241 -4.05 14.94 -10.89
CA ALA A 241 -4.42 14.25 -12.14
C ALA A 241 -5.83 13.62 -12.09
N ALA A 242 -6.19 12.95 -10.99
CA ALA A 242 -7.54 12.40 -10.81
C ALA A 242 -8.60 13.53 -10.75
N TYR A 243 -8.28 14.65 -10.12
CA TYR A 243 -9.15 15.81 -10.02
C TYR A 243 -9.38 16.47 -11.38
N ARG A 244 -8.34 16.56 -12.21
CA ARG A 244 -8.47 17.00 -13.61
C ARG A 244 -9.50 16.19 -14.36
N PHE A 245 -9.39 14.87 -14.35
CA PHE A 245 -10.37 14.03 -15.05
C PHE A 245 -11.76 14.09 -14.41
N SER A 246 -11.86 14.36 -13.11
CA SER A 246 -13.15 14.66 -12.46
C SER A 246 -13.77 15.96 -13.00
N ASN A 247 -12.97 16.99 -13.28
CA ASN A 247 -13.44 18.23 -13.92
C ASN A 247 -13.92 17.98 -15.35
N ILE A 248 -13.15 17.26 -16.15
CA ILE A 248 -13.51 16.89 -17.53
C ILE A 248 -14.84 16.11 -17.52
N LEU A 249 -14.97 15.11 -16.64
CA LEU A 249 -16.19 14.31 -16.50
C LEU A 249 -17.39 15.15 -16.04
N SER A 250 -17.15 16.18 -15.24
CA SER A 250 -18.18 17.11 -14.75
C SER A 250 -18.53 18.23 -15.74
N GLY A 251 -17.88 18.28 -16.91
CA GLY A 251 -18.15 19.24 -17.97
C GLY A 251 -17.57 20.64 -17.74
N TYR A 252 -16.52 20.77 -16.93
CA TYR A 252 -15.78 22.04 -16.82
C TYR A 252 -15.04 22.35 -18.13
N PRO A 253 -14.86 23.64 -18.48
CA PRO A 253 -14.14 24.03 -19.68
C PRO A 253 -12.63 23.71 -19.56
N GLU A 254 -11.96 23.61 -20.71
CA GLU A 254 -10.55 23.19 -20.85
C GLU A 254 -9.59 24.05 -20.02
N ASP A 255 -9.80 25.36 -19.98
CA ASP A 255 -9.02 26.32 -19.19
C ASP A 255 -9.15 26.13 -17.67
N LYS A 256 -10.12 25.33 -17.23
CA LYS A 256 -10.41 25.01 -15.82
C LYS A 256 -10.20 23.53 -15.48
N GLU A 257 -9.57 22.75 -16.36
CA GLU A 257 -9.28 21.34 -16.10
C GLU A 257 -8.48 21.13 -14.83
N TRP A 258 -7.54 22.03 -14.51
CA TRP A 258 -6.67 21.93 -13.34
C TRP A 258 -7.15 22.72 -12.11
N TYR A 259 -8.37 23.25 -12.15
CA TYR A 259 -8.95 24.02 -11.05
C TYR A 259 -9.61 23.09 -10.03
N GLY A 260 -9.79 23.57 -8.80
CA GLY A 260 -10.40 22.81 -7.71
C GLY A 260 -11.45 23.62 -6.98
N ARG A 261 -12.23 22.99 -6.11
CA ARG A 261 -13.03 23.76 -5.15
C ARG A 261 -12.06 24.45 -4.20
N GLN A 262 -12.38 25.68 -3.78
CA GLN A 262 -11.54 26.42 -2.85
C GLN A 262 -11.23 25.63 -1.59
N GLU A 263 -12.24 25.00 -0.97
CA GLU A 263 -12.04 24.12 0.20
C GLU A 263 -11.09 22.94 -0.09
N ASP A 264 -11.17 22.37 -1.30
CA ASP A 264 -10.27 21.28 -1.69
C ASP A 264 -8.84 21.83 -1.83
N GLY A 265 -8.67 23.01 -2.44
CA GLY A 265 -7.38 23.71 -2.55
C GLY A 265 -6.76 24.04 -1.18
N GLU A 266 -7.57 24.52 -0.24
CA GLU A 266 -7.16 24.79 1.15
C GLU A 266 -6.70 23.51 1.85
N PHE A 267 -7.46 22.40 1.69
CA PHE A 267 -7.05 21.09 2.19
C PHE A 267 -5.67 20.66 1.66
N PHE A 268 -5.35 20.96 0.41
CA PHE A 268 -4.02 20.70 -0.14
C PHE A 268 -2.93 21.60 0.43
N SER A 269 -3.15 22.91 0.45
CA SER A 269 -2.15 23.86 0.92
C SER A 269 -1.87 23.74 2.42
N GLU A 270 -2.89 23.38 3.22
CA GLU A 270 -2.81 23.36 4.68
C GLU A 270 -2.42 21.99 5.24
N LEU A 271 -2.94 20.88 4.70
CA LEU A 271 -2.79 19.53 5.29
C LEU A 271 -1.85 18.61 4.52
N TRP A 272 -1.77 18.72 3.19
CA TRP A 272 -0.92 17.83 2.37
C TRP A 272 0.55 18.28 2.30
N GLY A 273 0.88 19.50 2.76
CA GLY A 273 2.24 20.02 2.83
C GLY A 273 2.95 19.82 4.18
N GLN A 274 2.36 19.05 5.09
CA GLN A 274 2.87 18.86 6.47
C GLN A 274 3.20 17.38 6.70
N SER A 275 4.50 17.07 6.79
CA SER A 275 5.09 15.75 7.02
C SER A 275 4.55 14.65 6.10
N ASP A 276 5.39 14.17 5.17
CA ASP A 276 4.97 13.11 4.25
C ASP A 276 4.60 11.79 4.95
N ASN A 277 5.08 11.58 6.19
CA ASN A 277 4.79 10.39 6.99
C ASN A 277 3.66 10.62 8.02
N PRO A 278 2.78 9.62 8.26
CA PRO A 278 1.69 9.71 9.23
C PRO A 278 2.17 9.95 10.67
N SER A 279 1.45 10.79 11.42
CA SER A 279 1.64 11.03 12.85
C SER A 279 0.32 11.32 13.58
N MET A 280 0.34 11.34 14.92
CA MET A 280 -0.81 11.74 15.74
C MET A 280 -1.33 13.14 15.37
N GLN A 281 -0.43 14.05 15.01
CA GLN A 281 -0.80 15.37 14.49
C GLN A 281 -1.63 15.25 13.22
N SER A 282 -1.19 14.47 12.23
CA SER A 282 -1.93 14.26 10.98
C SER A 282 -3.36 13.77 11.23
N TYR A 283 -3.54 12.84 12.18
CA TYR A 283 -4.86 12.31 12.51
C TYR A 283 -5.72 13.30 13.29
N ALA A 284 -5.13 14.06 14.22
CA ALA A 284 -5.83 15.11 14.97
C ALA A 284 -6.34 16.22 14.03
N ASP A 285 -5.50 16.64 13.09
CA ASP A 285 -5.84 17.64 12.08
C ASP A 285 -6.92 17.14 11.13
N LEU A 286 -6.84 15.88 10.70
CA LEU A 286 -7.89 15.24 9.91
C LEU A 286 -9.22 15.21 10.66
N ALA A 287 -9.21 14.77 11.93
CA ALA A 287 -10.41 14.65 12.75
C ALA A 287 -11.08 16.00 13.02
N TYR A 288 -10.29 17.05 13.24
CA TYR A 288 -10.80 18.40 13.45
C TYR A 288 -11.37 19.04 12.19
N ASN A 289 -10.66 18.92 11.07
CA ASN A 289 -11.08 19.51 9.80
C ASN A 289 -12.16 18.70 9.10
N PHE A 290 -12.48 17.49 9.60
CA PHE A 290 -13.52 16.65 9.01
C PHE A 290 -14.90 17.30 9.11
N LYS A 291 -15.45 17.62 7.94
CA LYS A 291 -16.85 17.97 7.74
C LYS A 291 -17.47 16.96 6.77
N VAL A 292 -18.76 16.68 6.86
CA VAL A 292 -19.41 15.80 5.88
C VAL A 292 -19.61 16.52 4.55
N PHE A 293 -20.12 17.74 4.59
CA PHE A 293 -20.43 18.56 3.42
C PHE A 293 -19.46 19.72 3.27
N ALA A 294 -19.18 20.08 2.02
CA ALA A 294 -18.33 21.22 1.69
C ALA A 294 -19.04 22.55 1.99
N GLY A 295 -18.28 23.50 2.53
CA GLY A 295 -18.67 24.89 2.69
C GLY A 295 -18.46 25.68 1.41
N ASP A 296 -17.20 26.03 1.11
CA ASP A 296 -16.86 26.81 -0.09
C ASP A 296 -16.59 25.89 -1.29
N ARG A 297 -17.46 26.02 -2.29
CA ARG A 297 -17.44 25.23 -3.52
C ARG A 297 -17.10 26.07 -4.74
N THR A 298 -16.68 27.32 -4.54
CA THR A 298 -16.17 28.17 -5.62
C THR A 298 -14.96 27.49 -6.25
N ILE A 299 -14.83 27.63 -7.57
CA ILE A 299 -13.75 26.98 -8.31
C ILE A 299 -12.61 27.96 -8.46
N THR A 300 -11.45 27.59 -7.94
CA THR A 300 -10.22 28.39 -7.91
C THR A 300 -9.08 27.61 -8.54
N ASP A 301 -8.05 28.34 -8.95
CA ASP A 301 -6.83 27.71 -9.43
C ASP A 301 -6.16 26.95 -8.28
N MET A 302 -5.72 25.72 -8.54
CA MET A 302 -5.11 24.87 -7.51
C MET A 302 -3.62 25.17 -7.38
N PRO A 303 -3.02 25.05 -6.17
CA PRO A 303 -1.63 25.42 -5.93
C PRO A 303 -0.57 24.51 -6.61
N PHE A 304 -0.94 23.45 -7.33
CA PHE A 304 0.00 22.43 -7.86
C PHE A 304 0.51 22.67 -9.29
N HIS A 305 0.97 23.88 -9.62
CA HIS A 305 1.48 24.13 -10.98
C HIS A 305 2.77 23.37 -11.31
N GLU A 306 3.59 23.00 -10.31
CA GLU A 306 4.96 22.52 -10.56
C GLU A 306 5.08 21.02 -10.89
N GLU A 307 4.07 20.17 -10.61
CA GLU A 307 4.14 18.71 -10.83
C GLU A 307 2.92 18.09 -11.55
N ARG A 308 2.36 18.79 -12.53
CA ARG A 308 1.17 18.29 -13.25
C ARG A 308 1.49 17.03 -14.04
N MET A 309 0.82 15.93 -13.70
CA MET A 309 0.92 14.67 -14.46
C MET A 309 0.01 14.69 -15.70
N GLU A 310 0.30 15.58 -16.65
CA GLU A 310 -0.57 15.85 -17.81
C GLU A 310 -0.67 14.68 -18.79
N TYR A 311 0.34 13.80 -18.78
CA TYR A 311 0.58 12.72 -19.74
C TYR A 311 -0.18 11.42 -19.45
N TYR A 312 -0.89 11.33 -18.31
CA TYR A 312 -1.57 10.10 -17.93
C TYR A 312 -3.01 10.08 -18.41
N SER A 313 -3.41 8.98 -19.05
CA SER A 313 -4.80 8.75 -19.44
C SER A 313 -5.73 8.63 -18.22
N PHE A 314 -7.03 8.90 -18.40
CA PHE A 314 -8.04 8.73 -17.35
C PHE A 314 -8.09 7.30 -16.78
N ILE A 315 -7.64 6.28 -17.54
CA ILE A 315 -7.62 4.88 -17.10
C ILE A 315 -6.68 4.68 -15.91
N ASN A 316 -5.65 5.53 -15.74
CA ASN A 316 -4.74 5.49 -14.60
C ASN A 316 -5.46 5.66 -13.26
N TYR A 317 -6.57 6.40 -13.25
CA TYR A 317 -7.23 6.80 -12.02
C TYR A 317 -8.74 6.61 -12.03
N TRP A 318 -9.30 5.89 -13.02
CA TRP A 318 -10.75 5.89 -13.24
C TRP A 318 -11.59 5.52 -12.00
N PRO A 319 -11.18 4.59 -11.11
CA PRO A 319 -11.94 4.34 -9.88
C PRO A 319 -11.89 5.56 -8.94
N GLN A 320 -10.72 6.18 -8.77
CA GLN A 320 -10.57 7.41 -7.98
C GLN A 320 -11.39 8.56 -8.59
N ILE A 321 -11.37 8.72 -9.91
CA ILE A 321 -12.12 9.76 -10.64
C ILE A 321 -13.61 9.62 -10.38
N LEU A 322 -14.16 8.39 -10.41
CA LEU A 322 -15.57 8.17 -10.11
C LEU A 322 -15.90 8.51 -8.65
N GLY A 323 -15.11 8.04 -7.69
CA GLY A 323 -15.33 8.35 -6.27
C GLY A 323 -15.25 9.85 -5.98
N LEU A 324 -14.27 10.53 -6.59
CA LEU A 324 -14.09 11.98 -6.46
C LEU A 324 -15.25 12.76 -7.10
N THR A 325 -15.66 12.38 -8.31
CA THR A 325 -16.77 13.02 -9.03
C THR A 325 -18.09 12.84 -8.29
N LEU A 326 -18.37 11.64 -7.78
CA LEU A 326 -19.56 11.37 -6.96
C LEU A 326 -19.53 12.15 -5.65
N GLY A 327 -18.37 12.24 -4.99
CA GLY A 327 -18.23 13.04 -3.77
C GLY A 327 -18.55 14.52 -4.02
N ARG A 328 -18.04 15.08 -5.11
CA ARG A 328 -18.32 16.47 -5.52
C ARG A 328 -19.79 16.68 -5.90
N LEU A 329 -20.39 15.71 -6.60
CA LEU A 329 -21.81 15.71 -6.97
C LEU A 329 -22.71 15.72 -5.73
N PHE A 330 -22.35 14.97 -4.68
CA PHE A 330 -23.05 14.97 -3.39
C PHE A 330 -22.61 16.09 -2.45
N HIS A 331 -21.79 17.02 -2.93
CA HIS A 331 -21.29 18.16 -2.17
C HIS A 331 -20.55 17.78 -0.89
N LEU A 332 -19.85 16.64 -0.89
CA LEU A 332 -19.02 16.21 0.23
C LEU A 332 -17.82 17.15 0.42
N SER A 333 -17.29 17.25 1.64
CA SER A 333 -16.09 18.04 1.94
C SER A 333 -14.84 17.54 1.20
N ALA A 334 -13.74 18.29 1.24
CA ALA A 334 -12.46 17.88 0.66
C ALA A 334 -12.01 16.50 1.18
N ILE A 335 -12.04 16.32 2.50
CA ILE A 335 -11.65 15.05 3.15
C ILE A 335 -12.60 13.93 2.74
N ALA A 336 -13.92 14.15 2.80
CA ALA A 336 -14.89 13.10 2.45
C ALA A 336 -14.79 12.69 0.97
N CYS A 337 -14.55 13.64 0.06
CA CYS A 337 -14.25 13.38 -1.34
C CYS A 337 -12.98 12.52 -1.51
N ALA A 338 -11.88 12.90 -0.86
CA ALA A 338 -10.61 12.19 -0.94
C ALA A 338 -10.75 10.74 -0.45
N TYR A 339 -11.43 10.52 0.68
CA TYR A 339 -11.68 9.20 1.23
C TYR A 339 -12.64 8.36 0.37
N LEU A 340 -13.65 8.96 -0.25
CA LEU A 340 -14.54 8.25 -1.17
C LEU A 340 -13.79 7.79 -2.42
N ALA A 341 -12.91 8.62 -2.99
CA ALA A 341 -12.05 8.24 -4.10
C ALA A 341 -11.11 7.08 -3.75
N ARG A 342 -10.47 7.12 -2.57
CA ARG A 342 -9.64 6.02 -2.04
C ARG A 342 -10.44 4.74 -1.85
N LEU A 343 -11.69 4.82 -1.38
CA LEU A 343 -12.56 3.66 -1.19
C LEU A 343 -12.89 3.00 -2.54
N PHE A 344 -13.13 3.78 -3.59
CA PHE A 344 -13.41 3.25 -4.92
C PHE A 344 -12.22 2.51 -5.52
N ILE A 345 -10.99 3.04 -5.42
CA ILE A 345 -9.81 2.32 -5.90
C ILE A 345 -9.53 1.07 -5.08
N LEU A 346 -9.68 1.11 -3.75
CA LEU A 346 -9.54 -0.07 -2.90
C LEU A 346 -10.57 -1.15 -3.24
N ALA A 347 -11.83 -0.78 -3.41
CA ALA A 347 -12.91 -1.71 -3.79
C ALA A 347 -12.66 -2.33 -5.18
N PHE A 348 -12.24 -1.51 -6.16
CA PHE A 348 -11.90 -1.98 -7.49
C PHE A 348 -10.68 -2.90 -7.48
N TYR A 349 -9.66 -2.56 -6.68
CA TYR A 349 -8.48 -3.38 -6.47
C TYR A 349 -8.85 -4.78 -5.94
N ILE A 350 -9.65 -4.84 -4.86
CA ILE A 350 -10.12 -6.09 -4.26
C ILE A 350 -10.92 -6.91 -5.29
N TRP A 351 -11.84 -6.29 -6.01
CA TRP A 351 -12.62 -6.96 -7.04
C TRP A 351 -11.74 -7.55 -8.16
N ALA A 352 -10.82 -6.75 -8.71
CA ALA A 352 -9.98 -7.14 -9.83
C ALA A 352 -8.95 -8.21 -9.42
N CYS A 353 -8.39 -8.14 -8.21
CA CYS A 353 -7.54 -9.21 -7.68
C CYS A 353 -8.32 -10.49 -7.45
N LEU A 354 -9.53 -10.42 -6.89
CA LEU A 354 -10.40 -11.59 -6.74
C LEU A 354 -10.72 -12.23 -8.10
N HIS A 355 -11.00 -11.41 -9.11
CA HIS A 355 -11.19 -11.86 -10.49
C HIS A 355 -9.94 -12.60 -11.01
N ALA A 356 -8.75 -12.03 -10.89
CA ALA A 356 -7.50 -12.70 -11.30
C ALA A 356 -7.29 -14.05 -10.61
N ILE A 357 -7.55 -14.12 -9.29
CA ILE A 357 -7.43 -15.34 -8.48
C ILE A 357 -8.44 -16.42 -8.91
N GLN A 358 -9.65 -16.02 -9.30
CA GLN A 358 -10.68 -16.95 -9.79
C GLN A 358 -10.41 -17.41 -11.22
N THR A 359 -9.83 -16.55 -12.05
CA THR A 359 -9.52 -16.81 -13.46
C THR A 359 -8.29 -17.68 -13.64
N THR A 360 -7.24 -17.47 -12.85
CA THR A 360 -5.99 -18.24 -13.02
C THR A 360 -6.19 -19.73 -12.67
N PRO A 361 -5.81 -20.66 -13.56
CA PRO A 361 -5.82 -22.09 -13.25
C PRO A 361 -4.60 -22.53 -12.42
N VAL A 362 -3.59 -21.67 -12.25
CA VAL A 362 -2.31 -22.00 -11.60
C VAL A 362 -1.84 -20.94 -10.63
N GLY A 363 -1.04 -21.37 -9.64
CA GLY A 363 -0.46 -20.51 -8.62
C GLY A 363 -1.46 -19.61 -7.92
N LYS A 364 -2.68 -20.09 -7.67
CA LYS A 364 -3.73 -19.30 -6.99
C LYS A 364 -3.21 -18.75 -5.65
N SER A 365 -2.39 -19.52 -4.95
CA SER A 365 -1.71 -19.08 -3.74
C SER A 365 -0.81 -17.87 -4.01
N LEU A 366 0.01 -17.91 -5.05
CA LEU A 366 0.92 -16.82 -5.43
C LEU A 366 0.17 -15.55 -5.80
N PHE A 367 -0.94 -15.65 -6.53
CA PHE A 367 -1.80 -14.50 -6.83
C PHE A 367 -2.38 -13.87 -5.56
N VAL A 368 -2.88 -14.69 -4.63
CA VAL A 368 -3.35 -14.23 -3.31
C VAL A 368 -2.23 -13.52 -2.54
N LEU A 369 -1.06 -14.14 -2.44
CA LEU A 369 0.05 -13.64 -1.65
C LEU A 369 0.57 -12.32 -2.22
N THR A 370 0.75 -12.21 -3.55
CA THR A 370 1.17 -10.98 -4.22
C THR A 370 0.17 -9.85 -4.06
N ALA A 371 -1.13 -10.15 -4.17
CA ALA A 371 -2.20 -9.15 -3.99
C ALA A 371 -2.37 -8.70 -2.52
N LEU A 372 -1.82 -9.44 -1.57
CA LEU A 372 -1.88 -9.12 -0.14
C LEU A 372 -0.53 -8.71 0.43
N LEU A 373 0.48 -8.48 -0.42
CA LEU A 373 1.75 -7.91 0.03
C LEU A 373 1.49 -6.54 0.67
N PRO A 374 2.19 -6.22 1.77
CA PRO A 374 2.12 -4.91 2.41
C PRO A 374 2.22 -3.74 1.41
N MET A 375 3.19 -3.77 0.49
CA MET A 375 3.33 -2.75 -0.57
C MET A 375 2.12 -2.68 -1.51
N SER A 376 1.59 -3.84 -1.93
CA SER A 376 0.41 -3.90 -2.82
C SER A 376 -0.84 -3.30 -2.17
N VAL A 377 -1.08 -3.61 -0.90
CA VAL A 377 -2.24 -3.09 -0.15
C VAL A 377 -2.07 -1.60 0.13
N MET A 378 -0.87 -1.15 0.52
CA MET A 378 -0.57 0.28 0.70
C MET A 378 -0.92 1.09 -0.55
N MET A 379 -0.39 0.69 -1.70
CA MET A 379 -0.63 1.41 -2.97
C MET A 379 -2.12 1.45 -3.33
N SER A 380 -2.88 0.39 -3.01
CA SER A 380 -4.33 0.36 -3.23
C SER A 380 -5.14 1.21 -2.26
N SER A 381 -4.52 1.65 -1.16
CA SER A 381 -5.14 2.50 -0.14
C SER A 381 -4.80 3.98 -0.30
N ALA A 382 -3.95 4.38 -1.23
CA ALA A 382 -3.52 5.77 -1.45
C ALA A 382 -3.93 6.31 -2.84
N PHE A 383 -3.68 7.60 -3.09
CA PHE A 383 -3.81 8.17 -4.43
C PHE A 383 -2.61 7.78 -5.28
N SER A 384 -2.77 6.76 -6.12
CA SER A 384 -1.74 6.28 -7.04
C SER A 384 -2.35 5.53 -8.22
N TYR A 385 -1.64 5.49 -9.35
CA TYR A 385 -1.94 4.59 -10.47
C TYR A 385 -1.39 3.17 -10.25
N ASP A 386 -0.49 2.96 -9.29
CA ASP A 386 0.15 1.66 -9.02
C ASP A 386 -0.85 0.51 -8.82
N PRO A 387 -1.98 0.66 -8.09
CA PRO A 387 -2.98 -0.41 -8.03
C PRO A 387 -3.55 -0.78 -9.41
N MET A 388 -3.70 0.19 -10.32
CA MET A 388 -4.14 -0.08 -11.70
C MET A 388 -3.09 -0.90 -12.47
N VAL A 389 -1.80 -0.62 -12.28
CA VAL A 389 -0.72 -1.43 -12.86
C VAL A 389 -0.80 -2.87 -12.33
N ILE A 390 -0.92 -3.05 -11.02
CA ILE A 390 -0.94 -4.39 -10.39
C ILE A 390 -2.12 -5.20 -10.91
N ILE A 391 -3.33 -4.66 -10.86
CA ILE A 391 -4.52 -5.44 -11.24
C ILE A 391 -4.58 -5.76 -12.72
N THR A 392 -4.15 -4.84 -13.60
CA THR A 392 -4.15 -5.08 -15.05
C THR A 392 -3.14 -6.15 -15.44
N THR A 393 -1.94 -6.13 -14.85
CA THR A 393 -0.89 -7.12 -15.11
C THR A 393 -1.19 -8.49 -14.49
N LEU A 394 -1.77 -8.54 -13.28
CA LEU A 394 -2.26 -9.78 -12.68
C LEU A 394 -3.37 -10.41 -13.53
N ASN A 395 -4.39 -9.64 -13.90
CA ASN A 395 -5.49 -10.17 -14.69
C ASN A 395 -5.06 -10.61 -16.09
N PHE A 396 -4.20 -9.84 -16.76
CA PHE A 396 -3.60 -10.25 -18.02
C PHE A 396 -2.91 -11.61 -17.90
N THR A 397 -2.03 -11.75 -16.90
CA THR A 397 -1.30 -13.00 -16.65
C THR A 397 -2.24 -14.17 -16.33
N ALA A 398 -3.27 -13.94 -15.51
CA ALA A 398 -4.29 -14.93 -15.20
C ALA A 398 -5.04 -15.38 -16.46
N CYS A 399 -5.44 -14.46 -17.33
CA CYS A 399 -6.11 -14.76 -18.59
C CYS A 399 -5.19 -15.52 -19.56
N VAL A 400 -3.88 -15.21 -19.62
CA VAL A 400 -2.92 -15.99 -20.43
C VAL A 400 -2.90 -17.45 -19.97
N PHE A 401 -2.80 -17.70 -18.67
CA PHE A 401 -2.83 -19.07 -18.13
C PHE A 401 -4.19 -19.75 -18.35
N ALA A 402 -5.29 -19.02 -18.18
CA ALA A 402 -6.64 -19.54 -18.39
C ALA A 402 -6.89 -19.92 -19.87
N LEU A 403 -6.49 -19.08 -20.83
CA LEU A 403 -6.56 -19.39 -22.26
C LEU A 403 -5.63 -20.53 -22.65
N TYR A 404 -4.48 -20.65 -22.00
CA TYR A 404 -3.61 -21.81 -22.17
C TYR A 404 -4.27 -23.10 -21.66
N LYS A 405 -5.24 -23.05 -20.75
CA LYS A 405 -6.07 -24.23 -20.40
C LYS A 405 -7.23 -24.39 -21.37
N GLU A 406 -7.97 -23.33 -21.65
CA GLU A 406 -9.24 -23.29 -22.41
C GLU A 406 -9.10 -22.42 -23.68
N PRO A 407 -8.56 -22.96 -24.79
CA PRO A 407 -8.23 -22.18 -25.98
C PRO A 407 -9.45 -21.63 -26.73
N ASP A 408 -10.60 -22.29 -26.59
CA ASP A 408 -11.84 -21.95 -27.30
C ASP A 408 -12.61 -20.80 -26.65
N SER A 409 -12.18 -20.33 -25.48
CA SER A 409 -12.91 -19.33 -24.70
C SER A 409 -12.75 -17.92 -25.30
N LYS A 410 -13.73 -17.51 -26.11
CA LYS A 410 -13.84 -16.13 -26.61
C LYS A 410 -13.92 -15.11 -25.48
N ARG A 411 -14.59 -15.47 -24.39
CA ARG A 411 -14.69 -14.63 -23.19
C ARG A 411 -13.30 -14.28 -22.66
N LEU A 412 -12.45 -15.29 -22.44
CA LEU A 412 -11.10 -15.07 -21.91
C LEU A 412 -10.20 -14.31 -22.90
N LEU A 413 -10.40 -14.48 -24.22
CA LEU A 413 -9.69 -13.68 -25.23
C LEU A 413 -10.06 -12.20 -25.16
N ILE A 414 -11.35 -11.89 -25.03
CA ILE A 414 -11.84 -10.51 -24.87
C ILE A 414 -11.30 -9.93 -23.56
N GLU A 415 -11.42 -10.65 -22.45
CA GLU A 415 -10.87 -10.21 -21.15
C GLU A 415 -9.36 -9.98 -21.24
N MET A 416 -8.58 -10.91 -21.79
CA MET A 416 -7.13 -10.76 -21.98
C MET A 416 -6.80 -9.51 -22.81
N SER A 417 -7.52 -9.26 -23.89
CA SER A 417 -7.32 -8.10 -24.76
C SER A 417 -7.71 -6.80 -24.06
N LEU A 418 -8.79 -6.79 -23.27
CA LEU A 418 -9.18 -5.63 -22.47
C LEU A 418 -8.13 -5.31 -21.39
N TRP A 419 -7.63 -6.32 -20.67
CA TRP A 419 -6.56 -6.13 -19.70
C TRP A 419 -5.27 -5.64 -20.37
N CYS A 420 -4.92 -6.18 -21.54
CA CYS A 420 -3.76 -5.73 -22.30
C CYS A 420 -3.92 -4.30 -22.84
N PHE A 421 -5.12 -3.92 -23.29
CA PHE A 421 -5.46 -2.54 -23.64
C PHE A 421 -5.25 -1.62 -22.43
N MET A 422 -5.78 -1.98 -21.26
CA MET A 422 -5.58 -1.19 -20.03
C MET A 422 -4.11 -1.08 -19.63
N ILE A 423 -3.29 -2.13 -19.78
CA ILE A 423 -1.83 -2.05 -19.57
C ILE A 423 -1.21 -0.99 -20.49
N GLY A 424 -1.65 -0.92 -21.74
CA GLY A 424 -1.20 0.10 -22.68
C GLY A 424 -1.67 1.53 -22.35
N ALA A 425 -2.74 1.68 -21.59
CA ALA A 425 -3.27 2.99 -21.16
C ALA A 425 -2.69 3.50 -19.83
N VAL A 426 -2.32 2.57 -18.93
CA VAL A 426 -1.79 2.88 -17.61
C VAL A 426 -0.29 3.18 -17.71
N LYS A 427 0.16 4.22 -17.01
CA LYS A 427 1.55 4.69 -16.95
C LYS A 427 2.21 4.84 -18.34
N GLY A 428 1.45 5.36 -19.31
CA GLY A 428 1.90 5.53 -20.70
C GLY A 428 2.36 4.22 -21.35
N GLY A 429 1.75 3.09 -21.00
CA GLY A 429 2.07 1.78 -21.58
C GLY A 429 3.38 1.15 -21.11
N GLY A 430 4.07 1.71 -20.10
CA GLY A 430 5.38 1.23 -19.64
C GLY A 430 5.41 -0.23 -19.21
N TYR A 431 4.27 -0.76 -18.76
CA TYR A 431 4.14 -2.14 -18.33
C TYR A 431 3.78 -3.13 -19.45
N LEU A 432 3.63 -2.69 -20.71
CA LEU A 432 3.55 -3.61 -21.87
C LEU A 432 4.83 -4.44 -22.04
N ILE A 433 5.91 -4.08 -21.34
CA ILE A 433 7.11 -4.90 -21.22
C ILE A 433 6.85 -6.32 -20.69
N ILE A 434 5.72 -6.57 -20.01
CA ILE A 434 5.29 -7.92 -19.58
C ILE A 434 4.73 -8.78 -20.72
N LEU A 435 4.50 -8.21 -21.91
CA LEU A 435 3.92 -8.90 -23.07
C LEU A 435 4.55 -10.26 -23.41
N PRO A 436 5.86 -10.53 -23.23
CA PRO A 436 6.42 -11.83 -23.56
C PRO A 436 5.69 -13.01 -22.91
N VAL A 437 5.06 -12.83 -21.74
CA VAL A 437 4.25 -13.85 -21.06
C VAL A 437 3.21 -14.47 -22.00
N ILE A 438 2.66 -13.70 -22.95
CA ILE A 438 1.65 -14.20 -23.92
C ILE A 438 2.17 -15.30 -24.84
N PHE A 439 3.48 -15.39 -25.06
CA PHE A 439 4.08 -16.41 -25.92
C PHE A 439 3.98 -17.82 -25.35
N ILE A 440 3.55 -17.99 -24.09
CA ILE A 440 3.15 -19.29 -23.54
C ILE A 440 2.07 -19.94 -24.42
N LEU A 441 1.15 -19.13 -24.97
CA LEU A 441 0.11 -19.61 -25.89
C LEU A 441 0.69 -20.22 -27.18
N ALA A 442 1.87 -19.77 -27.64
CA ALA A 442 2.52 -20.28 -28.86
C ALA A 442 2.96 -21.75 -28.75
N GLY A 443 2.97 -22.30 -27.54
CA GLY A 443 3.36 -23.69 -27.31
C GLY A 443 2.43 -24.77 -27.81
N ARG A 444 1.19 -24.41 -28.15
CA ARG A 444 0.18 -25.34 -28.62
C ARG A 444 0.38 -25.64 -30.10
N ARG A 445 1.25 -26.61 -30.38
CA ARG A 445 1.62 -26.99 -31.76
C ARG A 445 0.41 -27.41 -32.61
N SER A 446 -0.60 -28.04 -32.00
CA SER A 446 -1.85 -28.45 -32.68
C SER A 446 -2.76 -27.27 -33.06
N GLU A 447 -2.65 -26.11 -32.39
CA GLU A 447 -3.55 -24.97 -32.56
C GLU A 447 -2.84 -23.67 -32.96
N ARG A 448 -1.70 -23.79 -33.66
CA ARG A 448 -0.79 -22.67 -33.96
C ARG A 448 -1.47 -21.43 -34.54
N LYS A 449 -2.44 -21.59 -35.47
CA LYS A 449 -3.17 -20.45 -36.07
C LYS A 449 -3.95 -19.67 -35.01
N ARG A 450 -4.58 -20.36 -34.07
CA ARG A 450 -5.40 -19.75 -33.02
C ARG A 450 -4.55 -19.11 -31.94
N SER A 451 -3.48 -19.79 -31.52
CA SER A 451 -2.48 -19.18 -30.63
C SER A 451 -1.94 -17.87 -31.21
N LEU A 452 -1.68 -17.82 -32.53
CA LEU A 452 -1.24 -16.61 -33.20
C LEU A 452 -2.32 -15.51 -33.16
N VAL A 453 -3.58 -15.84 -33.43
CA VAL A 453 -4.70 -14.88 -33.32
C VAL A 453 -4.78 -14.32 -31.90
N ASN A 454 -4.76 -15.18 -30.87
CA ASN A 454 -4.84 -14.73 -29.48
C ASN A 454 -3.68 -13.79 -29.11
N ILE A 455 -2.45 -14.12 -29.55
CA ILE A 455 -1.26 -13.29 -29.33
C ILE A 455 -1.40 -11.94 -30.04
N VAL A 456 -1.74 -11.95 -31.33
CA VAL A 456 -1.85 -10.73 -32.15
C VAL A 456 -3.00 -9.85 -31.66
N SER A 457 -4.13 -10.41 -31.24
CA SER A 457 -5.27 -9.65 -30.73
C SER A 457 -4.92 -8.90 -29.44
N ALA A 458 -4.32 -9.57 -28.45
CA ALA A 458 -3.95 -8.89 -27.21
C ALA A 458 -2.79 -7.92 -27.40
N ALA A 459 -1.70 -8.33 -28.07
CA ALA A 459 -0.58 -7.42 -28.34
C ALA A 459 -1.03 -6.20 -29.16
N GLY A 460 -1.86 -6.43 -30.19
CA GLY A 460 -2.48 -5.38 -30.99
C GLY A 460 -3.35 -4.44 -30.17
N SER A 461 -4.13 -4.94 -29.22
CA SER A 461 -4.96 -4.11 -28.33
C SER A 461 -4.12 -3.23 -27.40
N GLY A 462 -3.03 -3.76 -26.82
CA GLY A 462 -2.13 -2.99 -25.96
C GLY A 462 -1.40 -1.89 -26.74
N LEU A 463 -0.84 -2.24 -27.91
CA LEU A 463 -0.17 -1.26 -28.79
C LEU A 463 -1.16 -0.21 -29.33
N PHE A 464 -2.38 -0.62 -29.68
CA PHE A 464 -3.43 0.30 -30.08
C PHE A 464 -3.79 1.27 -28.95
N SER A 465 -3.82 0.81 -27.70
CA SER A 465 -4.05 1.68 -26.55
C SER A 465 -2.98 2.76 -26.41
N VAL A 466 -1.70 2.41 -26.53
CA VAL A 466 -0.59 3.38 -26.50
C VAL A 466 -0.76 4.40 -27.63
N LEU A 467 -1.03 3.94 -28.85
CA LEU A 467 -1.27 4.85 -29.98
C LEU A 467 -2.48 5.76 -29.74
N LEU A 468 -3.56 5.22 -29.18
CA LEU A 468 -4.78 5.98 -28.90
C LEU A 468 -4.53 7.10 -27.89
N PHE A 469 -3.93 6.79 -26.74
CA PHE A 469 -3.77 7.75 -25.66
C PHE A 469 -2.59 8.71 -25.89
N ASP A 470 -1.46 8.22 -26.39
CA ASP A 470 -0.22 9.02 -26.48
C ASP A 470 -0.11 9.79 -27.81
N LYS A 471 -0.78 9.34 -28.89
CA LYS A 471 -0.68 9.97 -30.22
C LYS A 471 -1.97 10.55 -30.74
N ILE A 472 -3.09 9.84 -30.59
CA ILE A 472 -4.38 10.28 -31.18
C ILE A 472 -5.07 11.28 -30.27
N LEU A 473 -5.23 10.94 -28.99
CA LEU A 473 -5.93 11.79 -28.02
C LEU A 473 -5.03 12.87 -27.43
N GLN A 474 -3.70 12.73 -27.55
CA GLN A 474 -2.70 13.68 -27.03
C GLN A 474 -3.03 14.10 -25.60
N ILE A 475 -3.30 13.13 -24.73
CA ILE A 475 -3.49 13.38 -23.32
C ILE A 475 -2.11 13.74 -22.75
N GLY A 476 -1.69 15.00 -22.90
CA GLY A 476 -0.35 15.52 -22.61
C GLY A 476 0.50 15.81 -23.87
N ASN A 477 1.52 16.66 -23.72
CA ASN A 477 2.29 17.21 -24.85
C ASN A 477 3.42 16.30 -25.39
N GLU A 478 3.79 15.21 -24.72
CA GLU A 478 4.89 14.32 -25.16
C GLU A 478 4.67 12.84 -24.77
N LEU A 479 5.39 11.93 -25.43
CA LEU A 479 5.48 10.53 -24.98
C LEU A 479 6.20 10.51 -23.63
N PHE A 480 5.46 10.28 -22.54
CA PHE A 480 5.97 10.32 -21.16
C PHE A 480 7.29 9.53 -20.96
N GLN A 481 7.42 8.37 -21.60
CA GLN A 481 8.62 7.52 -21.46
C GLN A 481 9.88 8.11 -22.12
N PHE A 482 9.75 9.15 -22.94
CA PHE A 482 10.83 9.83 -23.65
C PHE A 482 10.83 11.34 -23.39
N GLY A 483 10.21 11.78 -22.28
CA GLY A 483 10.13 13.19 -21.93
C GLY A 483 11.49 13.88 -21.93
N THR A 484 11.47 15.17 -22.28
CA THR A 484 12.64 16.03 -22.30
C THR A 484 13.25 16.19 -20.89
N ALA A 485 14.57 16.18 -20.81
CA ALA A 485 15.28 16.40 -19.56
C ALA A 485 15.05 17.84 -19.07
N GLY A 486 14.63 18.00 -17.82
CA GLY A 486 14.77 19.27 -17.12
C GLY A 486 16.25 19.64 -16.97
N ASN A 487 16.54 20.93 -16.72
CA ASN A 487 17.90 21.42 -16.57
C ASN A 487 18.72 20.56 -15.60
N GLY A 488 19.69 19.79 -16.12
CA GLY A 488 20.61 18.95 -15.34
C GLY A 488 20.15 17.51 -15.07
N LYS A 489 19.04 17.03 -15.65
CA LYS A 489 18.57 15.64 -15.57
C LYS A 489 18.87 14.86 -16.85
N MET A 490 18.84 13.53 -16.82
CA MET A 490 19.05 12.70 -18.02
C MET A 490 17.76 12.46 -18.80
N GLU A 491 17.83 12.42 -20.13
CA GLU A 491 16.71 11.94 -20.94
C GLU A 491 16.66 10.41 -20.99
N ALA A 492 15.47 9.84 -21.21
CA ALA A 492 15.35 8.41 -21.48
C ALA A 492 16.10 7.97 -22.75
N SER A 493 16.31 8.89 -23.70
CA SER A 493 17.09 8.68 -24.93
C SER A 493 18.55 8.31 -24.63
N PHE A 494 19.08 8.69 -23.46
CA PHE A 494 20.43 8.35 -23.00
C PHE A 494 20.68 6.83 -22.98
N ALA A 495 19.69 6.03 -22.60
CA ALA A 495 19.83 4.57 -22.58
C ALA A 495 20.11 3.98 -23.99
N LEU A 496 19.57 4.62 -25.03
CA LEU A 496 19.76 4.21 -26.43
C LEU A 496 21.04 4.78 -27.03
N GLN A 497 21.41 6.00 -26.66
CA GLN A 497 22.62 6.67 -27.16
C GLN A 497 23.91 6.13 -26.50
N HIS A 498 23.82 5.77 -25.22
CA HIS A 498 24.96 5.31 -24.41
C HIS A 498 24.66 3.99 -23.68
N PRO A 499 24.35 2.89 -24.41
CA PRO A 499 23.84 1.65 -23.81
C PRO A 499 24.81 1.00 -22.82
N VAL A 500 26.13 1.05 -23.07
CA VAL A 500 27.13 0.50 -22.14
C VAL A 500 27.20 1.32 -20.85
N HIS A 501 27.09 2.64 -20.95
CA HIS A 501 27.09 3.52 -19.78
C HIS A 501 25.81 3.32 -18.96
N TYR A 502 24.67 3.29 -19.63
CA TYR A 502 23.39 2.97 -19.00
C TYR A 502 23.43 1.63 -18.25
N LEU A 503 23.92 0.56 -18.90
CA LEU A 503 24.03 -0.76 -18.26
C LEU A 503 24.95 -0.72 -17.04
N ARG A 504 26.06 0.04 -17.10
CA ARG A 504 26.93 0.25 -15.94
C ARG A 504 26.16 0.92 -14.81
N MET A 505 25.51 2.07 -15.06
CA MET A 505 24.74 2.79 -14.04
C MET A 505 23.65 1.90 -13.43
N MET A 506 22.95 1.14 -14.26
CA MET A 506 21.92 0.18 -13.84
C MET A 506 22.51 -0.89 -12.91
N ILE A 507 23.64 -1.51 -13.28
CA ILE A 507 24.31 -2.52 -12.46
C ILE A 507 24.78 -1.91 -11.14
N GLU A 508 25.41 -0.73 -11.15
CA GLU A 508 25.80 -0.03 -9.92
C GLU A 508 24.60 0.24 -9.02
N THR A 509 23.47 0.68 -9.60
CA THR A 509 22.21 0.90 -8.88
C THR A 509 21.74 -0.38 -8.19
N TYR A 510 21.76 -1.53 -8.90
CA TYR A 510 21.36 -2.80 -8.32
C TYR A 510 22.34 -3.36 -7.28
N ILE A 511 23.64 -3.09 -7.41
CA ILE A 511 24.64 -3.47 -6.41
C ILE A 511 24.41 -2.67 -5.12
N ILE A 512 24.18 -1.37 -5.24
CA ILE A 512 24.02 -0.46 -4.09
C ILE A 512 22.65 -0.67 -3.42
N TYR A 513 21.57 -0.72 -4.20
CA TYR A 513 20.19 -0.66 -3.67
C TYR A 513 19.41 -1.97 -3.81
N GLY A 514 19.96 -3.03 -4.41
CA GLY A 514 19.23 -4.27 -4.74
C GLY A 514 18.51 -4.92 -3.54
N ASN A 515 19.15 -4.94 -2.38
CA ASN A 515 18.53 -5.47 -1.15
C ASN A 515 17.32 -4.62 -0.74
N ASN A 516 17.46 -3.29 -0.74
CA ASN A 516 16.38 -2.37 -0.42
C ASN A 516 15.25 -2.46 -1.45
N LEU A 517 15.54 -2.63 -2.74
CA LEU A 517 14.51 -2.80 -3.77
C LEU A 517 13.64 -4.04 -3.50
N ILE A 518 14.22 -5.18 -3.13
CA ILE A 518 13.45 -6.40 -2.83
C ILE A 518 12.62 -6.21 -1.56
N LEU A 519 13.24 -5.66 -0.51
CA LEU A 519 12.56 -5.42 0.76
C LEU A 519 11.44 -4.38 0.63
N ASN A 520 11.66 -3.31 -0.13
CA ASN A 520 10.67 -2.28 -0.46
C ASN A 520 9.54 -2.88 -1.32
N MET A 521 9.85 -3.67 -2.36
CA MET A 521 8.84 -4.32 -3.21
C MET A 521 7.82 -5.11 -2.39
N MET A 522 8.27 -5.75 -1.32
CA MET A 522 7.41 -6.52 -0.43
C MET A 522 6.75 -5.68 0.67
N GLY A 523 7.30 -4.51 0.99
CA GLY A 523 6.71 -3.48 1.85
C GLY A 523 7.38 -3.32 3.21
N THR A 524 8.71 -3.33 3.28
CA THR A 524 9.42 -2.81 4.48
C THR A 524 9.18 -1.31 4.67
N GLU A 525 9.22 -0.57 3.56
CA GLU A 525 9.02 0.86 3.50
C GLU A 525 7.55 1.19 3.21
N MET A 526 6.97 2.05 4.05
CA MET A 526 5.59 2.51 4.01
C MET A 526 5.52 4.03 4.07
N GLY A 527 4.35 4.60 3.78
CA GLY A 527 4.21 6.04 3.70
C GLY A 527 5.18 6.61 2.67
N TRP A 528 5.94 7.63 3.05
CA TRP A 528 6.95 8.27 2.21
C TRP A 528 8.32 7.60 2.38
N LEU A 529 8.36 6.31 2.06
CA LEU A 529 9.55 5.45 2.12
C LEU A 529 10.14 5.26 3.53
N GLU A 530 9.32 5.42 4.56
CA GLU A 530 9.74 5.20 5.94
C GLU A 530 9.83 3.70 6.23
N THR A 531 10.94 3.24 6.81
CA THR A 531 11.11 1.83 7.16
C THR A 531 10.27 1.49 8.37
N VAL A 532 9.08 0.95 8.13
CA VAL A 532 8.08 0.67 9.17
C VAL A 532 8.04 -0.80 9.57
N ILE A 533 8.11 -1.70 8.59
CA ILE A 533 8.05 -3.13 8.84
C ILE A 533 9.48 -3.69 8.89
N PRO A 534 9.88 -4.36 9.98
CA PRO A 534 11.23 -4.91 10.09
C PRO A 534 11.57 -5.85 8.92
N PRO A 535 12.77 -5.74 8.32
CA PRO A 535 13.20 -6.59 7.22
C PRO A 535 13.05 -8.09 7.49
N ALA A 536 13.23 -8.52 8.74
CA ALA A 536 13.07 -9.93 9.14
C ALA A 536 11.65 -10.47 8.88
N VAL A 537 10.61 -9.67 9.11
CA VAL A 537 9.21 -10.05 8.86
C VAL A 537 8.98 -10.22 7.37
N ILE A 538 9.49 -9.28 6.57
CA ILE A 538 9.39 -9.30 5.12
C ILE A 538 10.20 -10.45 4.50
N MET A 539 11.40 -10.73 4.99
CA MET A 539 12.19 -11.88 4.55
C MET A 539 11.48 -13.20 4.85
N LEU A 540 10.82 -13.32 6.01
CA LEU A 540 10.02 -14.49 6.34
C LEU A 540 8.80 -14.62 5.40
N LEU A 541 8.15 -13.51 5.04
CA LEU A 541 7.09 -13.47 4.04
C LEU A 541 7.60 -13.95 2.67
N ALA A 542 8.77 -13.48 2.25
CA ALA A 542 9.44 -13.88 1.01
C ALA A 542 9.74 -15.38 0.99
N ALA A 543 10.31 -15.89 2.09
CA ALA A 543 10.59 -17.30 2.25
C ALA A 543 9.31 -18.15 2.15
N VAL A 544 8.22 -17.71 2.79
CA VAL A 544 6.92 -18.37 2.69
C VAL A 544 6.41 -18.39 1.26
N MET A 545 6.48 -17.27 0.52
CA MET A 545 6.09 -17.21 -0.90
C MET A 545 6.94 -18.15 -1.77
N CYS A 546 8.25 -18.18 -1.58
CA CYS A 546 9.15 -19.09 -2.30
C CYS A 546 8.84 -20.56 -1.99
N VAL A 547 8.59 -20.90 -0.73
CA VAL A 547 8.15 -22.24 -0.33
C VAL A 547 6.84 -22.59 -1.02
N TYR A 548 5.85 -21.68 -1.05
CA TYR A 548 4.61 -21.91 -1.78
C TYR A 548 4.86 -22.17 -3.26
N ALA A 549 5.68 -21.34 -3.91
CA ALA A 549 6.01 -21.54 -5.32
C ALA A 549 6.62 -22.94 -5.56
N LEU A 550 7.51 -23.41 -4.68
CA LEU A 550 8.14 -24.73 -4.77
C LEU A 550 7.20 -25.91 -4.50
N TYR A 551 6.15 -25.72 -3.69
CA TYR A 551 5.19 -26.75 -3.31
C TYR A 551 3.83 -26.62 -4.01
N GLU A 552 3.67 -25.62 -4.86
CA GLU A 552 2.45 -25.42 -5.64
C GLU A 552 2.19 -26.66 -6.49
N ARG A 553 0.98 -27.22 -6.33
CA ARG A 553 0.49 -28.32 -7.16
C ARG A 553 -0.51 -27.72 -8.13
N ASP A 554 0.01 -27.28 -9.26
CA ASP A 554 -0.75 -26.60 -10.31
C ASP A 554 -1.70 -27.56 -11.05
N GLU A 555 -2.84 -27.03 -11.50
CA GLU A 555 -3.69 -27.71 -12.49
C GLU A 555 -3.00 -27.79 -13.87
N LEU A 556 -2.08 -26.85 -14.14
CA LEU A 556 -1.37 -26.74 -15.41
C LEU A 556 0.14 -26.92 -15.19
N LYS A 557 0.77 -27.77 -16.00
CA LYS A 557 2.22 -28.01 -15.92
C LYS A 557 2.95 -27.06 -16.86
N LEU A 558 3.76 -26.16 -16.33
CA LEU A 558 4.62 -25.28 -17.13
C LEU A 558 5.81 -26.05 -17.71
N ALA A 559 6.00 -25.96 -19.02
CA ALA A 559 7.16 -26.55 -19.68
C ALA A 559 8.43 -25.71 -19.44
N VAL A 560 9.60 -26.31 -19.70
CA VAL A 560 10.89 -25.59 -19.65
C VAL A 560 10.88 -24.34 -20.52
N ARG A 561 10.27 -24.42 -21.71
CA ARG A 561 10.09 -23.27 -22.60
C ARG A 561 9.30 -22.14 -21.93
N ASP A 562 8.20 -22.47 -21.25
CA ASP A 562 7.33 -21.47 -20.61
C ASP A 562 8.07 -20.71 -19.52
N LYS A 563 8.95 -21.38 -18.79
CA LYS A 563 9.79 -20.73 -17.78
C LYS A 563 10.81 -19.78 -18.38
N TYR A 564 11.40 -20.09 -19.53
CA TYR A 564 12.26 -19.14 -20.24
C TYR A 564 11.48 -17.93 -20.76
N ILE A 565 10.22 -18.12 -21.16
CA ILE A 565 9.31 -17.02 -21.55
C ILE A 565 8.98 -16.13 -20.34
N LEU A 566 8.70 -16.73 -19.18
CA LEU A 566 8.49 -15.97 -17.94
C LEU A 566 9.77 -15.23 -17.52
N LEU A 567 10.92 -15.89 -17.60
CA LEU A 567 12.22 -15.30 -17.27
C LEU A 567 12.59 -14.15 -18.22
N SER A 568 12.23 -14.23 -19.50
CA SER A 568 12.45 -13.11 -20.42
C SER A 568 11.61 -11.89 -20.05
N ALA A 569 10.35 -12.07 -19.63
CA ALA A 569 9.55 -10.96 -19.12
C ALA A 569 10.17 -10.32 -17.87
N VAL A 570 10.65 -11.12 -16.91
CA VAL A 570 11.35 -10.64 -15.72
C VAL A 570 12.62 -9.89 -16.09
N PHE A 571 13.42 -10.44 -17.01
CA PHE A 571 14.68 -9.84 -17.46
C PHE A 571 14.46 -8.50 -18.17
N LEU A 572 13.43 -8.39 -19.03
CA LEU A 572 13.10 -7.12 -19.67
C LEU A 572 12.73 -6.06 -18.63
N VAL A 573 11.92 -6.38 -17.63
CA VAL A 573 11.58 -5.42 -16.56
C VAL A 573 12.82 -4.97 -15.78
N ILE A 574 13.71 -5.90 -15.42
CA ILE A 574 14.97 -5.55 -14.76
C ILE A 574 15.82 -4.60 -15.62
N ILE A 575 15.83 -4.76 -16.94
CA ILE A 575 16.62 -3.90 -17.83
C ILE A 575 15.97 -2.56 -18.10
N PHE A 576 14.66 -2.49 -18.36
CA PHE A 576 14.07 -1.28 -18.93
C PHE A 576 13.31 -0.44 -17.92
N THR A 577 12.90 -0.98 -16.77
CA THR A 577 12.26 -0.18 -15.70
C THR A 577 13.15 0.94 -15.18
N PRO A 578 14.49 0.83 -15.09
CA PRO A 578 15.31 1.98 -14.70
C PRO A 578 15.39 3.09 -15.75
N VAL A 579 15.04 2.83 -17.03
CA VAL A 579 15.08 3.84 -18.10
C VAL A 579 14.15 5.01 -17.80
N MET A 580 12.94 4.75 -17.28
CA MET A 580 11.96 5.81 -16.97
C MET A 580 12.42 6.75 -15.84
N LEU A 581 13.47 6.40 -15.10
CA LEU A 581 14.00 7.21 -14.00
C LEU A 581 15.27 7.97 -14.36
N LEU A 582 15.70 7.90 -15.63
CA LEU A 582 16.75 8.78 -16.13
C LEU A 582 16.32 10.25 -16.02
N SER A 583 15.04 10.56 -16.26
CA SER A 583 14.47 11.90 -16.07
C SER A 583 14.51 12.40 -14.63
N TRP A 584 14.68 11.49 -13.65
CA TRP A 584 14.89 11.82 -12.24
C TRP A 584 16.38 11.91 -11.86
N THR A 585 17.26 11.34 -12.69
CA THR A 585 18.69 11.18 -12.40
C THR A 585 19.50 12.37 -12.91
N ASP A 586 20.35 12.92 -12.06
CA ASP A 586 21.23 14.04 -12.43
C ASP A 586 22.26 13.62 -13.48
N GLU A 587 22.56 14.52 -14.42
CA GLU A 587 23.65 14.34 -15.37
C GLU A 587 24.99 14.08 -14.63
N GLY A 588 25.74 13.09 -15.11
CA GLY A 588 27.01 12.70 -14.50
C GLY A 588 26.89 11.80 -13.25
N SER A 589 25.68 11.50 -12.78
CA SER A 589 25.47 10.52 -11.70
C SER A 589 26.02 9.14 -12.09
N PRO A 590 26.71 8.41 -11.17
CA PRO A 590 27.17 7.05 -11.45
C PRO A 590 26.09 5.98 -11.25
N TRP A 591 24.93 6.33 -10.71
CA TRP A 591 23.77 5.44 -10.51
C TRP A 591 22.45 6.13 -10.91
N ILE A 592 21.38 5.36 -11.03
CA ILE A 592 20.03 5.83 -11.37
C ILE A 592 19.27 6.12 -10.07
N GLY A 593 18.81 7.36 -9.92
CA GLY A 593 18.07 7.82 -8.74
C GLY A 593 16.58 7.45 -8.79
N GLY A 594 15.95 7.38 -7.61
CA GLY A 594 14.49 7.22 -7.50
C GLY A 594 13.94 5.81 -7.78
N LEU A 595 14.80 4.82 -8.04
CA LEU A 595 14.36 3.45 -8.30
C LEU A 595 13.77 2.81 -7.04
N GLN A 596 12.52 2.36 -7.13
CA GLN A 596 11.79 1.75 -6.03
C GLN A 596 11.39 0.31 -6.33
N GLY A 597 11.27 -0.50 -5.28
CA GLY A 597 10.87 -1.90 -5.35
C GLY A 597 9.47 -2.11 -5.91
N ARG A 598 8.53 -1.19 -5.62
CA ARG A 598 7.14 -1.25 -6.13
C ARG A 598 7.04 -1.41 -7.65
N TYR A 599 8.02 -0.88 -8.41
CA TYR A 599 8.02 -0.96 -9.86
C TYR A 599 8.20 -2.38 -10.42
N PHE A 600 8.69 -3.32 -9.60
CA PHE A 600 8.92 -4.71 -9.95
C PHE A 600 7.78 -5.66 -9.53
N LEU A 601 6.79 -5.18 -8.75
CA LEU A 601 5.61 -5.97 -8.36
C LEU A 601 4.90 -6.67 -9.54
N PRO A 602 4.74 -6.03 -10.72
CA PRO A 602 4.03 -6.64 -11.85
C PRO A 602 4.67 -7.93 -12.38
N VAL A 603 5.98 -8.11 -12.21
CA VAL A 603 6.69 -9.34 -12.64
C VAL A 603 6.90 -10.36 -11.53
N LEU A 604 6.41 -10.10 -10.33
CA LEU A 604 6.58 -11.01 -9.20
C LEU A 604 5.91 -12.38 -9.45
N ILE A 605 4.72 -12.40 -10.07
CA ILE A 605 4.08 -13.67 -10.45
C ILE A 605 4.90 -14.43 -11.49
N PRO A 606 5.29 -13.84 -12.64
CA PRO A 606 6.22 -14.48 -13.56
C PRO A 606 7.49 -15.02 -12.89
N ALA A 607 8.11 -14.25 -12.00
CA ALA A 607 9.33 -14.64 -11.29
C ALA A 607 9.10 -15.86 -10.38
N LEU A 608 8.05 -15.85 -9.56
CA LEU A 608 7.73 -16.96 -8.65
C LEU A 608 7.30 -18.22 -9.42
N MET A 609 6.61 -18.06 -10.54
CA MET A 609 6.19 -19.18 -11.40
C MET A 609 7.37 -19.94 -12.02
N VAL A 610 8.54 -19.32 -12.18
CA VAL A 610 9.77 -20.02 -12.61
C VAL A 610 10.21 -21.08 -11.59
N LEU A 611 9.99 -20.83 -10.30
CA LEU A 611 10.38 -21.71 -9.19
C LEU A 611 9.49 -22.94 -9.04
N THR A 612 8.28 -22.92 -9.60
CA THR A 612 7.36 -24.07 -9.56
C THR A 612 8.04 -25.33 -10.08
N LYS A 613 7.93 -26.48 -9.41
CA LYS A 613 8.79 -27.64 -9.70
C LYS A 613 8.66 -28.12 -11.15
N PHE A 614 9.81 -28.31 -11.79
CA PHE A 614 9.92 -29.18 -12.96
C PHE A 614 9.46 -30.59 -12.57
N SER A 615 8.77 -31.29 -13.47
CA SER A 615 8.23 -32.63 -13.24
C SER A 615 9.24 -33.56 -12.54
N LEU A 616 8.83 -34.19 -11.45
CA LEU A 616 9.15 -35.60 -11.28
C LEU A 616 8.31 -36.35 -12.32
N LYS A 617 8.97 -37.05 -13.24
CA LYS A 617 8.32 -37.93 -14.22
C LYS A 617 7.45 -38.94 -13.46
N ILE A 618 6.14 -38.75 -13.44
CA ILE A 618 5.22 -39.87 -13.27
C ILE A 618 5.04 -40.43 -14.67
N ARG A 619 5.62 -41.61 -14.87
CA ARG A 619 5.44 -42.43 -16.06
C ARG A 619 3.96 -42.78 -16.12
N TYR A 620 3.20 -42.15 -17.03
CA TYR A 620 1.87 -42.66 -17.34
C TYR A 620 2.03 -44.10 -17.86
N PRO A 621 1.16 -45.04 -17.47
CA PRO A 621 1.06 -46.30 -18.18
C PRO A 621 0.86 -45.95 -19.65
N SER A 622 1.69 -46.53 -20.52
CA SER A 622 1.55 -46.44 -21.96
C SER A 622 0.08 -46.62 -22.37
N GLU A 623 -0.39 -45.77 -23.29
CA GLU A 623 -1.65 -45.98 -24.00
C GLU A 623 -1.78 -47.47 -24.38
N PRO A 624 -2.95 -48.10 -24.20
CA PRO A 624 -3.14 -49.41 -24.77
C PRO A 624 -3.05 -49.26 -26.29
N ALA A 625 -2.13 -50.03 -26.86
CA ALA A 625 -1.92 -50.11 -28.30
C ALA A 625 -3.26 -50.22 -29.04
N ALA A 626 -3.37 -49.47 -30.14
CA ALA A 626 -4.41 -49.63 -31.12
C ALA A 626 -4.58 -51.12 -31.45
N PHE A 627 -5.73 -51.71 -31.09
CA PHE A 627 -6.08 -53.05 -31.51
C PHE A 627 -7.01 -52.95 -32.71
N THR A 628 -6.41 -53.08 -33.89
CA THR A 628 -7.08 -53.46 -35.12
C THR A 628 -7.67 -54.86 -34.99
N ASP A 629 -9.01 -54.94 -35.07
CA ASP A 629 -9.82 -55.96 -35.73
C ASP A 629 -9.46 -57.46 -35.61
N ARG A 630 -10.28 -58.22 -34.85
CA ARG A 630 -10.94 -59.50 -35.27
C ARG A 630 -11.48 -60.31 -34.07
N LYS A 631 -12.76 -60.69 -34.18
CA LYS A 631 -13.47 -61.87 -33.60
C LYS A 631 -12.74 -62.69 -32.53
N TYR A 632 -13.37 -62.94 -31.37
CA TYR A 632 -13.71 -64.30 -30.89
C TYR A 632 -14.66 -64.28 -29.66
N ARG A 633 -15.50 -65.32 -29.62
CA ARG A 633 -16.58 -65.73 -28.70
C ARG A 633 -16.23 -65.83 -27.21
N GLU A 634 -17.29 -65.68 -26.39
CA GLU A 634 -17.66 -66.38 -25.15
C GLU A 634 -16.57 -66.73 -24.11
N GLY A 635 -16.76 -66.22 -22.89
CA GLY A 635 -16.07 -66.73 -21.70
C GLY A 635 -16.12 -65.74 -20.54
N THR A 636 -16.97 -66.02 -19.55
CA THR A 636 -17.01 -65.39 -18.23
C THR A 636 -15.65 -65.47 -17.53
N PHE A 637 -15.08 -64.32 -17.16
CA PHE A 637 -14.04 -64.24 -16.14
C PHE A 637 -14.29 -63.02 -15.24
N GLU A 638 -14.60 -63.31 -13.98
CA GLU A 638 -14.50 -62.36 -12.87
C GLU A 638 -13.01 -61.95 -12.72
N ALA A 639 -12.74 -60.65 -12.79
CA ALA A 639 -11.50 -60.06 -12.30
C ALA A 639 -11.83 -59.09 -11.17
N ALA A 640 -11.49 -59.51 -9.95
CA ALA A 640 -11.58 -58.71 -8.74
C ALA A 640 -10.75 -57.42 -8.85
N GLY A 641 -11.37 -56.30 -8.47
CA GLY A 641 -10.88 -54.95 -8.67
C GLY A 641 -9.60 -54.59 -7.91
N THR A 642 -8.73 -53.87 -8.61
CA THR A 642 -7.56 -53.12 -8.10
C THR A 642 -7.82 -51.61 -8.00
N SER A 643 -9.08 -51.15 -8.00
CA SER A 643 -9.45 -49.72 -7.99
C SER A 643 -9.56 -49.08 -6.59
N THR A 644 -9.31 -49.84 -5.52
CA THR A 644 -9.45 -49.36 -4.13
C THR A 644 -8.16 -48.76 -3.56
N GLY A 645 -6.98 -49.21 -3.99
CA GLY A 645 -5.68 -48.71 -3.50
C GLY A 645 -5.33 -47.29 -4.00
N GLU A 646 -5.50 -47.04 -5.31
CA GLU A 646 -5.24 -45.71 -5.92
C GLU A 646 -6.17 -44.62 -5.37
N ASN A 647 -7.43 -44.96 -5.09
CA ASN A 647 -8.40 -44.03 -4.50
C ASN A 647 -8.04 -43.63 -3.06
N ILE A 648 -7.39 -44.51 -2.29
CA ILE A 648 -6.98 -44.24 -0.91
C ILE A 648 -5.73 -43.36 -0.88
N GLU A 649 -4.73 -43.63 -1.73
CA GLU A 649 -3.53 -42.81 -1.82
C GLU A 649 -3.83 -41.39 -2.33
N GLN A 650 -4.71 -41.25 -3.32
CA GLN A 650 -5.10 -39.95 -3.85
C GLN A 650 -5.91 -39.13 -2.83
N LYS A 651 -6.84 -39.77 -2.12
CA LYS A 651 -7.60 -39.13 -1.03
C LYS A 651 -6.70 -38.71 0.14
N ALA A 652 -5.72 -39.53 0.51
CA ALA A 652 -4.73 -39.18 1.54
C ALA A 652 -3.83 -38.01 1.10
N ALA A 653 -3.44 -37.96 -0.18
CA ALA A 653 -2.68 -36.85 -0.74
C ALA A 653 -3.49 -35.54 -0.75
N ASP A 654 -4.78 -35.60 -1.08
CA ASP A 654 -5.69 -34.44 -1.08
C ASP A 654 -5.96 -33.92 0.33
N GLU A 655 -6.13 -34.80 1.32
CA GLU A 655 -6.27 -34.42 2.73
C GLU A 655 -4.99 -33.77 3.27
N GLN A 656 -3.81 -34.32 2.94
CA GLN A 656 -2.53 -33.70 3.31
C GLN A 656 -2.36 -32.33 2.66
N LEU A 657 -2.77 -32.18 1.39
CA LEU A 657 -2.71 -30.92 0.67
C LEU A 657 -3.64 -29.87 1.29
N MET A 658 -4.87 -30.26 1.64
CA MET A 658 -5.82 -29.40 2.33
C MET A 658 -5.26 -28.95 3.68
N LEU A 659 -4.59 -29.83 4.42
CA LEU A 659 -3.94 -29.50 5.68
C LEU A 659 -2.78 -28.52 5.49
N ILE A 660 -1.95 -28.70 4.47
CA ILE A 660 -0.84 -27.79 4.12
C ILE A 660 -1.40 -26.41 3.75
N ARG A 661 -2.37 -26.34 2.84
CA ARG A 661 -3.05 -25.09 2.46
C ARG A 661 -3.61 -24.35 3.67
N SER A 662 -4.36 -25.05 4.53
CA SER A 662 -4.93 -24.49 5.76
C SER A 662 -3.86 -23.92 6.70
N LYS A 663 -2.76 -24.66 6.92
CA LYS A 663 -1.65 -24.20 7.77
C LYS A 663 -0.99 -22.96 7.20
N CYS A 664 -0.74 -22.94 5.90
CA CYS A 664 0.01 -21.88 5.28
C CYS A 664 -0.83 -20.60 5.12
N MET A 665 -2.16 -20.69 4.91
CA MET A 665 -3.07 -19.53 5.00
C MET A 665 -3.01 -18.89 6.40
N ARG A 666 -2.97 -19.70 7.46
CA ARG A 666 -2.82 -19.19 8.83
C ARG A 666 -1.46 -18.53 9.06
N TRP A 667 -0.38 -19.10 8.55
CA TRP A 667 0.95 -18.49 8.64
C TRP A 667 1.00 -17.13 7.95
N PHE A 668 0.46 -17.05 6.72
CA PHE A 668 0.36 -15.78 6.02
C PHE A 668 -0.49 -14.77 6.80
N ALA A 669 -1.67 -15.19 7.29
CA ALA A 669 -2.52 -14.34 8.12
C ALA A 669 -1.75 -13.77 9.33
N CYS A 670 -0.99 -14.60 10.05
CA CYS A 670 -0.17 -14.14 11.16
C CYS A 670 0.91 -13.13 10.74
N LEU A 671 1.60 -13.34 9.61
CA LEU A 671 2.64 -12.43 9.12
C LEU A 671 2.06 -11.10 8.64
N SER A 672 0.92 -11.12 7.94
CA SER A 672 0.21 -9.91 7.52
C SER A 672 -0.23 -9.07 8.73
N ILE A 673 -0.68 -9.72 9.80
CA ILE A 673 -1.04 -9.01 11.03
C ILE A 673 0.20 -8.46 11.73
N LEU A 674 1.29 -9.23 11.80
CA LEU A 674 2.53 -8.77 12.41
C LEU A 674 3.02 -7.48 11.73
N ALA A 675 2.98 -7.46 10.39
CA ALA A 675 3.22 -6.26 9.57
C ALA A 675 2.32 -5.09 9.99
N VAL A 676 1.01 -5.31 10.08
CA VAL A 676 0.04 -4.29 10.52
C VAL A 676 0.33 -3.75 11.92
N CYS A 677 0.72 -4.61 12.86
CA CYS A 677 1.04 -4.18 14.22
C CYS A 677 2.30 -3.32 14.29
N TYR A 678 3.32 -3.61 13.48
CA TYR A 678 4.49 -2.73 13.38
C TYR A 678 4.13 -1.35 12.84
N MET A 679 3.26 -1.29 11.84
CA MET A 679 2.76 -0.01 11.33
C MET A 679 1.93 0.76 12.35
N ALA A 680 0.97 0.09 12.99
CA ALA A 680 0.15 0.71 14.03
C ALA A 680 1.01 1.21 15.19
N ARG A 681 2.06 0.46 15.56
CA ARG A 681 3.03 0.94 16.54
C ARG A 681 3.70 2.21 16.06
N MET A 682 4.37 2.17 14.92
CA MET A 682 5.17 3.30 14.47
C MET A 682 4.35 4.59 14.28
N TYR A 683 3.18 4.50 13.66
CA TYR A 683 2.37 5.69 13.35
C TYR A 683 1.55 6.22 14.52
N LEU A 684 1.21 5.40 15.51
CA LEU A 684 0.40 5.83 16.66
C LEU A 684 1.25 6.21 17.88
N THR A 685 2.53 5.81 17.93
CA THR A 685 3.49 6.29 18.94
C THR A 685 4.23 7.56 18.53
N ARG A 686 4.03 8.00 17.28
CA ARG A 686 4.53 9.27 16.75
C ARG A 686 3.43 10.30 16.83
#